data_AF-A0A7C4UC95-F1
#
_entry.id   AF-A0A7C4UC95-F1
#
_cell.length_a   1.000
_cell.length_b   1.000
_cell.length_c   1.000
_cell.angle_alpha   90.00
_cell.angle_beta   90.00
_cell.angle_gamma   90.00
#
_symmetry.space_group_name_H-M   'P 1'
#
loop_
_entity.id
_entity.type
_entity.pdbx_description
1 polymer ?
#
loop_
_entity_poly.entity_id
_entity_poly.type
_entity_poly.pdbx_seq_one_letter_code
_entity_poly.pdbx_strand_id
1 'polypeptide(L)'
;MPFAKVETQSVDFPALERQILEFWDRTNAFEKRRAKNRGKKCWSFLDGPITANNPMGVHHAWGRTYKDAYQRYFAMTGHDERYQNGFDCQGLWVEVEVEKELGLSSKRDIENLVPGDRFASIDKFVRLCKERVDKFARVQTDQSIRLGMWMDWDRSDADWSKPPDDRKSYFTMSEENNYTIWGFLKKCHERGLVYRGFDSMPWCARCGVGISQMEMHEGYKFVAHKSVFVKFPLRGRTGESLLVWTTTPWTLSSNVAAAVNPDLAYLKVKHRDEIYYVAKGAFTTRRKEEEFKRKEWVEGVPKLKPIDQVFKEKGGFEIVGEVKGADMVGWQYDGPFDELPAQQHSAGYPEDLAEVVLRQKWAPAVTGREAHRVVAWADVGETEGTGIVHIAPGCGAEDFMLGKEQGIPPIAPLDEYGCFLPGFGELTGKSAVDPQTADWILFNLQQKNVLFASEKYPHSYPHCWRCKTELLFRLVDEWFIDMKWRDEIKAVVEQVTFLPESINGKARELDWLSNMGDWMISKKRFWGLALPIWVCDKCSAFDVIGSRDELKNRAISGWDQFEGKPPHRPWVDLVKVKCTRCDGTSSRIGDVGNPWLDAGIVPYSTMGYRKNRAEWEKWFPADFITECFPGQFRNWFYAILAMSTMMANRPPFKVLLGHGLVRDEHGEEMHKSKGNAIDFNEAAAKMGADVCRWLYCRNNPAQNLNFGYTVA
;
A
#
# COMPACT_ATOMS: atom_id res chain seq x y z
N MET A 1 -12.09 56.02 27.38
CA MET A 1 -10.65 55.74 27.50
C MET A 1 -10.02 55.99 26.14
N PRO A 2 -8.88 56.68 26.02
CA PRO A 2 -8.16 56.76 24.76
C PRO A 2 -7.73 55.33 24.34
N PHE A 3 -7.78 55.05 23.05
CA PHE A 3 -7.24 53.79 22.51
C PHE A 3 -5.73 53.70 22.77
N ALA A 4 -5.22 52.50 22.98
CA ALA A 4 -3.78 52.27 23.03
C ALA A 4 -3.14 52.67 21.70
N LYS A 5 -1.94 53.23 21.74
CA LYS A 5 -1.17 53.59 20.54
C LYS A 5 -0.79 52.29 19.80
N VAL A 6 -1.17 52.19 18.53
CA VAL A 6 -0.81 51.05 17.67
C VAL A 6 0.57 51.32 17.06
N GLU A 7 1.50 50.39 17.19
CA GLU A 7 2.75 50.41 16.44
C GLU A 7 2.47 50.04 14.98
N THR A 8 2.80 50.94 14.05
CA THR A 8 2.51 50.77 12.61
C THR A 8 3.74 50.36 11.79
N GLN A 9 4.93 50.35 12.40
CA GLN A 9 6.17 49.86 11.81
C GLN A 9 6.61 48.63 12.60
N SER A 10 7.01 47.57 11.89
CA SER A 10 7.50 46.30 12.49
C SER A 10 6.57 45.64 13.52
N VAL A 11 5.30 45.39 13.15
CA VAL A 11 4.38 44.61 14.00
C VAL A 11 4.89 43.17 14.12
N ASP A 12 5.18 42.74 15.34
CA ASP A 12 5.53 41.35 15.66
C ASP A 12 4.25 40.52 15.78
N PHE A 13 3.76 40.01 14.63
CA PHE A 13 2.60 39.13 14.58
C PHE A 13 2.76 37.87 15.44
N PRO A 14 3.89 37.13 15.39
CA PRO A 14 4.10 35.98 16.28
C PRO A 14 3.91 36.30 17.78
N ALA A 15 4.43 37.43 18.26
CA ALA A 15 4.25 37.83 19.66
C ALA A 15 2.78 38.20 19.96
N LEU A 16 2.13 38.95 19.07
CA LEU A 16 0.73 39.34 19.22
C LEU A 16 -0.20 38.11 19.25
N GLU A 17 0.01 37.14 18.38
CA GLU A 17 -0.76 35.89 18.34
C GLU A 17 -0.68 35.13 19.65
N ARG A 18 0.51 35.04 20.27
CA ARG A 18 0.67 34.40 21.59
C ARG A 18 -0.14 35.12 22.67
N GLN A 19 -0.12 36.46 22.67
CA GLN A 19 -0.95 37.25 23.60
C GLN A 19 -2.45 37.01 23.39
N ILE A 20 -2.88 36.82 22.14
CA ILE A 20 -4.28 36.49 21.81
C ILE A 20 -4.65 35.08 22.29
N LEU A 21 -3.77 34.09 22.12
CA LEU A 21 -3.97 32.74 22.63
C LEU A 21 -4.12 32.74 24.17
N GLU A 22 -3.24 33.44 24.88
CA GLU A 22 -3.34 33.63 26.34
C GLU A 22 -4.64 34.33 26.74
N PHE A 23 -5.07 35.33 25.97
CA PHE A 23 -6.34 36.01 26.20
C PHE A 23 -7.53 35.06 26.02
N TRP A 24 -7.56 34.23 24.98
CA TRP A 24 -8.63 33.25 24.75
C TRP A 24 -8.71 32.24 25.88
N ASP A 25 -7.56 31.74 26.34
CA ASP A 25 -7.49 30.79 27.46
C ASP A 25 -7.97 31.42 28.76
N ARG A 26 -7.42 32.59 29.14
CA ARG A 26 -7.81 33.30 30.37
C ARG A 26 -9.31 33.64 30.39
N THR A 27 -9.89 33.94 29.24
CA THR A 27 -11.30 34.34 29.15
C THR A 27 -12.26 33.19 28.87
N ASN A 28 -11.77 31.97 28.69
CA ASN A 28 -12.56 30.82 28.20
C ASN A 28 -13.38 31.18 26.95
N ALA A 29 -12.75 31.87 26.00
CA ALA A 29 -13.43 32.44 24.83
C ALA A 29 -14.15 31.37 23.99
N PHE A 30 -13.48 30.23 23.78
CA PHE A 30 -14.05 29.09 23.05
C PHE A 30 -15.29 28.54 23.75
N GLU A 31 -15.22 28.22 25.04
CA GLU A 31 -16.37 27.71 25.81
C GLU A 31 -17.56 28.68 25.83
N LYS A 32 -17.29 29.98 25.97
CA LYS A 32 -18.34 31.00 25.92
C LYS A 32 -19.06 31.02 24.56
N ARG A 33 -18.32 30.85 23.46
CA ARG A 33 -18.91 30.74 22.12
C ARG A 33 -19.79 29.50 22.00
N ARG A 34 -19.32 28.34 22.47
CA ARG A 34 -20.07 27.08 22.45
C ARG A 34 -21.34 27.15 23.30
N ALA A 35 -21.23 27.65 24.53
CA ALA A 35 -22.37 27.81 25.43
C ALA A 35 -23.46 28.71 24.83
N LYS A 36 -23.08 29.76 24.09
CA LYS A 36 -24.03 30.63 23.37
C LYS A 36 -24.78 29.91 22.25
N ASN A 37 -24.25 28.81 21.72
CA ASN A 37 -24.82 28.08 20.59
C ASN A 37 -25.50 26.76 20.95
N ARG A 38 -25.22 26.22 22.13
CA ARG A 38 -25.76 24.92 22.58
C ARG A 38 -27.28 24.85 22.40
N GLY A 39 -27.75 23.77 21.79
CA GLY A 39 -29.17 23.50 21.56
C GLY A 39 -29.80 24.28 20.39
N LYS A 40 -29.01 25.06 19.64
CA LYS A 40 -29.46 25.67 18.38
C LYS A 40 -29.35 24.68 17.23
N LYS A 41 -29.63 25.14 16.00
CA LYS A 41 -29.51 24.34 14.78
C LYS A 41 -28.11 23.75 14.66
N CYS A 42 -28.02 22.44 14.49
CA CYS A 42 -26.73 21.78 14.33
C CYS A 42 -26.09 22.08 12.97
N TRP A 43 -24.76 22.20 12.98
CA TRP A 43 -23.93 22.06 11.79
C TRP A 43 -22.81 21.05 12.12
N SER A 44 -22.72 20.00 11.33
CA SER A 44 -21.86 18.85 11.61
C SER A 44 -20.61 18.88 10.72
N PHE A 45 -19.45 18.81 11.36
CA PHE A 45 -18.16 18.74 10.68
C PHE A 45 -17.51 17.38 10.92
N LEU A 46 -16.90 16.81 9.88
CA LEU A 46 -16.13 15.57 9.96
C LEU A 46 -14.63 15.87 9.78
N ASP A 47 -13.85 15.69 10.84
CA ASP A 47 -12.41 15.85 10.81
C ASP A 47 -11.74 14.60 10.22
N GLY A 48 -10.88 14.79 9.21
CA GLY A 48 -9.95 13.75 8.76
C GLY A 48 -8.78 13.59 9.71
N PRO A 49 -8.50 12.37 10.19
CA PRO A 49 -7.48 12.17 11.21
C PRO A 49 -6.08 12.40 10.64
N ILE A 50 -5.26 13.16 11.35
CA ILE A 50 -3.83 13.31 11.01
C ILE A 50 -3.05 12.11 11.54
N THR A 51 -2.10 11.56 10.76
CA THR A 51 -1.23 10.49 11.26
C THR A 51 -0.33 11.00 12.40
N ALA A 52 -0.42 10.39 13.58
CA ALA A 52 0.32 10.79 14.78
C ALA A 52 1.72 10.16 14.82
N ASN A 53 2.56 10.43 13.82
CA ASN A 53 3.91 9.85 13.72
C ASN A 53 5.05 10.88 13.67
N ASN A 54 4.77 12.15 13.38
CA ASN A 54 5.75 13.21 13.19
C ASN A 54 5.13 14.59 13.53
N PRO A 55 5.94 15.64 13.73
CA PRO A 55 5.43 17.01 13.84
C PRO A 55 4.72 17.47 12.55
N MET A 56 3.82 18.44 12.68
CA MET A 56 3.15 19.07 11.54
C MET A 56 4.14 19.85 10.67
N GLY A 57 4.24 19.50 9.40
CA GLY A 57 4.71 20.43 8.36
C GLY A 57 3.63 21.44 7.94
N VAL A 58 4.03 22.50 7.24
CA VAL A 58 3.14 23.57 6.74
C VAL A 58 1.99 23.04 5.86
N HIS A 59 2.20 21.93 5.15
CA HIS A 59 1.16 21.28 4.36
C HIS A 59 -0.05 20.81 5.18
N HIS A 60 0.14 20.41 6.45
CA HIS A 60 -0.99 20.06 7.33
C HIS A 60 -1.79 21.29 7.76
N ALA A 61 -1.15 22.45 7.83
CA ALA A 61 -1.78 23.68 8.29
C ALA A 61 -2.83 24.19 7.31
N TRP A 62 -2.73 23.88 6.01
CA TRP A 62 -3.75 24.25 5.03
C TRP A 62 -5.11 23.64 5.35
N GLY A 63 -5.20 22.30 5.40
CA GLY A 63 -6.44 21.61 5.74
C GLY A 63 -7.00 22.09 7.06
N ARG A 64 -6.18 22.12 8.12
CA ARG A 64 -6.56 22.60 9.46
C ARG A 64 -7.07 24.05 9.48
N THR A 65 -6.52 24.92 8.64
CA THR A 65 -7.00 26.30 8.47
C THR A 65 -8.44 26.34 7.97
N TYR A 66 -8.78 25.53 6.95
CA TYR A 66 -10.15 25.46 6.45
C TYR A 66 -11.09 24.86 7.48
N LYS A 67 -10.69 23.78 8.15
CA LYS A 67 -11.50 23.15 9.20
C LYS A 67 -11.91 24.15 10.27
N ASP A 68 -10.97 24.95 10.76
CA ASP A 68 -11.24 26.01 11.75
C ASP A 68 -12.03 27.19 11.17
N ALA A 69 -11.71 27.64 9.94
CA ALA A 69 -12.38 28.78 9.33
C ALA A 69 -13.88 28.53 9.11
N TYR A 70 -14.25 27.36 8.59
CA TYR A 70 -15.66 26.99 8.41
C TYR A 70 -16.37 26.80 9.76
N GLN A 71 -15.76 26.11 10.72
CA GLN A 71 -16.35 25.99 12.07
C GLN A 71 -16.58 27.36 12.71
N ARG A 72 -15.60 28.27 12.66
CA ARG A 72 -15.80 29.63 13.19
C ARG A 72 -16.92 30.39 12.49
N TYR A 73 -17.04 30.26 11.17
CA TYR A 73 -18.15 30.87 10.42
C TYR A 73 -19.52 30.34 10.88
N PHE A 74 -19.68 29.02 11.01
CA PHE A 74 -20.94 28.44 11.46
C PHE A 74 -21.21 28.70 12.95
N ALA A 75 -20.18 28.75 13.79
CA ALA A 75 -20.27 29.20 15.17
C ALA A 75 -20.79 30.64 15.24
N MET A 76 -20.24 31.55 14.42
CA MET A 76 -20.63 32.96 14.39
C MET A 76 -22.09 33.15 13.97
N THR A 77 -22.58 32.33 13.05
CA THR A 77 -23.98 32.33 12.58
C THR A 77 -24.94 31.60 13.54
N GLY A 78 -24.43 31.06 14.66
CA GLY A 78 -25.26 30.56 15.76
C GLY A 78 -25.55 29.07 15.72
N HIS A 79 -24.77 28.28 14.98
CA HIS A 79 -24.95 26.83 14.91
C HIS A 79 -24.32 26.13 16.12
N ASP A 80 -24.99 25.07 16.57
CA ASP A 80 -24.42 24.10 17.52
C ASP A 80 -23.55 23.09 16.75
N GLU A 81 -22.36 22.80 17.25
CA GLU A 81 -21.34 22.09 16.49
C GLU A 81 -20.60 21.07 17.38
N ARG A 82 -20.05 20.05 16.75
CA ARG A 82 -19.06 19.16 17.38
C ARG A 82 -17.66 19.61 17.00
N TYR A 83 -16.85 19.88 18.02
CA TYR A 83 -15.48 20.37 17.87
C TYR A 83 -14.49 19.25 18.18
N GLN A 84 -14.49 18.18 17.38
CA GLN A 84 -13.63 17.03 17.63
C GLN A 84 -12.53 16.91 16.56
N ASN A 85 -11.29 16.78 17.01
CA ASN A 85 -10.14 16.42 16.17
C ASN A 85 -9.84 14.92 16.29
N GLY A 86 -9.20 14.34 15.27
CA GLY A 86 -8.69 12.97 15.33
C GLY A 86 -7.23 12.77 15.01
N PHE A 87 -6.74 11.64 15.50
CA PHE A 87 -5.41 11.10 15.21
C PHE A 87 -5.53 9.72 14.60
N ASP A 88 -4.84 9.52 13.48
CA ASP A 88 -4.62 8.21 12.89
C ASP A 88 -3.38 7.59 13.55
N CYS A 89 -3.63 6.52 14.28
CA CYS A 89 -2.71 5.93 15.24
C CYS A 89 -2.07 4.64 14.73
N GLN A 90 -2.57 4.07 13.64
CA GLN A 90 -2.36 2.66 13.30
C GLN A 90 -1.58 2.49 11.98
N GLY A 91 -0.93 1.34 11.83
CA GLY A 91 -0.31 0.95 10.57
C GLY A 91 1.16 1.34 10.38
N LEU A 92 1.61 1.15 9.14
CA LEU A 92 3.02 1.12 8.76
C LEU A 92 3.78 2.39 9.14
N TRP A 93 3.17 3.56 8.95
CA TRP A 93 3.81 4.86 9.17
C TRP A 93 4.28 5.11 10.60
N VAL A 94 3.66 4.45 11.59
CA VAL A 94 4.09 4.52 13.00
C VAL A 94 5.19 3.49 13.26
N GLU A 95 5.00 2.25 12.81
CA GLU A 95 5.99 1.17 12.99
C GLU A 95 7.36 1.51 12.40
N VAL A 96 7.38 2.12 11.21
CA VAL A 96 8.61 2.52 10.51
C VAL A 96 9.49 3.40 11.38
N GLU A 97 8.87 4.34 12.08
CA GLU A 97 9.62 5.29 12.88
C GLU A 97 10.09 4.68 14.19
N VAL A 98 9.30 3.78 14.81
CA VAL A 98 9.75 3.00 15.97
C VAL A 98 10.88 2.04 15.58
N GLU A 99 10.79 1.38 14.41
CA GLU A 99 11.88 0.57 13.85
C GLU A 99 13.17 1.40 13.72
N LYS A 100 13.08 2.62 13.16
CA LYS A 100 14.24 3.52 13.03
C LYS A 100 14.83 3.92 14.38
N GLU A 101 13.99 4.28 15.35
CA GLU A 101 14.43 4.67 16.71
C GLU A 101 15.14 3.53 17.44
N LEU A 102 14.71 2.29 17.20
CA LEU A 102 15.32 1.09 17.76
C LEU A 102 16.47 0.51 16.92
N GLY A 103 16.75 1.08 15.75
CA GLY A 103 17.76 0.55 14.82
C GLY A 103 17.41 -0.81 14.22
N LEU A 104 16.13 -1.17 14.15
CA LEU A 104 15.68 -2.47 13.63
C LEU A 104 15.77 -2.51 12.11
N SER A 105 16.33 -3.61 11.61
CA SER A 105 16.59 -3.83 10.20
C SER A 105 15.57 -4.79 9.57
N SER A 106 14.92 -5.65 10.35
CA SER A 106 14.00 -6.66 9.83
C SER A 106 12.80 -6.87 10.74
N LYS A 107 11.74 -7.51 10.21
CA LYS A 107 10.62 -8.01 11.03
C LYS A 107 11.09 -9.02 12.08
N ARG A 108 12.11 -9.84 11.77
CA ARG A 108 12.64 -10.82 12.72
C ARG A 108 13.27 -10.12 13.92
N ASP A 109 13.81 -8.93 13.74
CA ASP A 109 14.37 -8.14 14.84
C ASP A 109 13.25 -7.72 15.81
N ILE A 110 12.07 -7.35 15.27
CA ILE A 110 10.88 -7.05 16.08
C ILE A 110 10.45 -8.28 16.87
N GLU A 111 10.39 -9.45 16.24
CA GLU A 111 9.97 -10.70 16.88
C GLU A 111 10.98 -11.23 17.91
N ASN A 112 12.20 -10.69 17.94
CA ASN A 112 13.27 -11.05 18.87
C ASN A 112 13.67 -9.89 19.81
N LEU A 113 12.84 -8.85 19.94
CA LEU A 113 13.07 -7.73 20.89
C LEU A 113 13.19 -8.17 22.35
N VAL A 114 12.55 -9.29 22.69
CA VAL A 114 12.70 -10.04 23.93
C VAL A 114 13.18 -11.45 23.53
N PRO A 115 14.47 -11.77 23.72
CA PRO A 115 15.03 -13.03 23.25
C PRO A 115 14.27 -14.25 23.76
N GLY A 116 13.86 -15.14 22.85
CA GLY A 116 13.15 -16.37 23.16
C GLY A 116 11.65 -16.21 23.45
N ASP A 117 11.11 -14.99 23.44
CA ASP A 117 9.68 -14.72 23.68
C ASP A 117 9.10 -13.80 22.61
N ARG A 118 8.52 -14.42 21.57
CA ARG A 118 7.86 -13.70 20.48
C ARG A 118 6.66 -12.88 20.96
N PHE A 119 5.92 -13.36 21.96
CA PHE A 119 4.75 -12.65 22.47
C PHE A 119 5.19 -11.37 23.18
N ALA A 120 6.14 -11.46 24.11
CA ALA A 120 6.68 -10.30 24.81
C ALA A 120 7.36 -9.31 23.85
N SER A 121 8.00 -9.82 22.79
CA SER A 121 8.60 -8.99 21.74
C SER A 121 7.56 -8.13 21.00
N ILE A 122 6.46 -8.74 20.56
CA ILE A 122 5.37 -8.03 19.88
C ILE A 122 4.64 -7.09 20.85
N ASP A 123 4.38 -7.50 22.11
CA ASP A 123 3.78 -6.65 23.15
C ASP A 123 4.62 -5.38 23.37
N LYS A 124 5.93 -5.54 23.54
CA LYS A 124 6.86 -4.42 23.69
C LYS A 124 6.84 -3.49 22.47
N PHE A 125 6.91 -4.04 21.27
CA PHE A 125 6.88 -3.23 20.04
C PHE A 125 5.58 -2.43 19.88
N VAL A 126 4.44 -3.07 20.14
CA VAL A 126 3.12 -2.44 20.07
C VAL A 126 2.97 -1.33 21.13
N ARG A 127 3.51 -1.51 22.34
CA ARG A 127 3.54 -0.45 23.37
C ARG A 127 4.37 0.75 22.91
N LEU A 128 5.54 0.52 22.32
CA LEU A 128 6.37 1.59 21.79
C LEU A 128 5.68 2.36 20.65
N CYS A 129 4.91 1.66 19.79
CA CYS A 129 4.08 2.32 18.79
C CYS A 129 3.00 3.22 19.42
N LYS A 130 2.33 2.76 20.48
CA LYS A 130 1.35 3.56 21.23
C LYS A 130 1.98 4.77 21.91
N GLU A 131 3.16 4.61 22.50
CA GLU A 131 3.93 5.70 23.14
C GLU A 131 4.33 6.76 22.12
N ARG A 132 4.77 6.34 20.92
CA ARG A 132 5.05 7.25 19.82
C ARG A 132 3.81 8.04 19.41
N VAL A 133 2.68 7.36 19.23
CA VAL A 133 1.39 8.00 18.90
C VAL A 133 1.02 9.04 19.95
N ASP A 134 1.13 8.71 21.25
CA ASP A 134 0.82 9.65 22.33
C ASP A 134 1.72 10.90 22.27
N LYS A 135 3.03 10.70 22.09
CA LYS A 135 4.01 11.78 21.95
C LYS A 135 3.65 12.72 20.80
N PHE A 136 3.40 12.21 19.60
CA PHE A 136 3.16 13.06 18.44
C PHE A 136 1.74 13.63 18.40
N ALA A 137 0.74 12.95 18.97
CA ALA A 137 -0.58 13.53 19.16
C ALA A 137 -0.52 14.78 20.05
N ARG A 138 0.30 14.78 21.12
CA ARG A 138 0.56 15.98 21.96
C ARG A 138 1.22 17.09 21.15
N VAL A 139 2.30 16.80 20.45
CA VAL A 139 3.02 17.79 19.61
C VAL A 139 2.08 18.42 18.56
N GLN A 140 1.30 17.59 17.86
CA GLN A 140 0.36 18.06 16.84
C GLN A 140 -0.83 18.83 17.44
N THR A 141 -1.25 18.49 18.66
CA THR A 141 -2.24 19.27 19.43
C THR A 141 -1.71 20.66 19.72
N ASP A 142 -0.50 20.78 20.25
CA ASP A 142 0.13 22.07 20.55
C ASP A 142 0.33 22.91 19.29
N GLN A 143 0.76 22.28 18.19
CA GLN A 143 0.90 22.93 16.88
C GLN A 143 -0.45 23.41 16.33
N SER A 144 -1.53 22.64 16.51
CA SER A 144 -2.87 23.05 16.09
C SER A 144 -3.43 24.20 16.94
N ILE A 145 -3.15 24.20 18.26
CA ILE A 145 -3.45 25.32 19.14
C ILE A 145 -2.66 26.56 18.72
N ARG A 146 -1.37 26.41 18.39
CA ARG A 146 -0.51 27.48 17.87
C ARG A 146 -1.02 28.07 16.55
N LEU A 147 -1.63 27.25 15.69
CA LEU A 147 -2.34 27.69 14.46
C LEU A 147 -3.62 28.48 14.76
N GLY A 148 -4.08 28.48 16.01
CA GLY A 148 -5.33 29.13 16.43
C GLY A 148 -6.57 28.30 16.13
N MET A 149 -6.45 26.98 15.98
CA MET A 149 -7.58 26.08 15.72
C MET A 149 -8.39 25.80 16.99
N TRP A 150 -9.70 26.03 16.94
CA TRP A 150 -10.63 25.72 18.03
C TRP A 150 -11.18 24.30 17.91
N MET A 151 -10.72 23.40 18.77
CA MET A 151 -11.27 22.07 18.98
C MET A 151 -11.31 21.73 20.47
N ASP A 152 -11.99 20.63 20.82
CA ASP A 152 -11.88 19.97 22.12
C ASP A 152 -10.49 19.31 22.23
N TRP A 153 -9.53 20.08 22.72
CA TRP A 153 -8.15 19.64 22.88
C TRP A 153 -7.90 18.96 24.22
N ASP A 154 -7.17 17.85 24.17
CA ASP A 154 -6.51 17.24 25.33
C ASP A 154 -5.29 18.11 25.70
N ARG A 155 -5.33 18.79 26.85
CA ARG A 155 -4.31 19.80 27.23
C ARG A 155 -3.56 19.49 28.50
N SER A 156 -4.18 18.76 29.41
CA SER A 156 -3.60 18.45 30.72
C SER A 156 -3.11 17.01 30.79
N ASP A 157 -2.17 16.71 31.68
CA ASP A 157 -1.75 15.33 31.92
C ASP A 157 -2.91 14.44 32.39
N ALA A 158 -3.94 15.03 33.01
CA ALA A 158 -5.18 14.34 33.36
C ALA A 158 -6.06 14.01 32.14
N ASP A 159 -6.00 14.80 31.06
CA ASP A 159 -6.66 14.44 29.80
C ASP A 159 -5.90 13.29 29.14
N TRP A 160 -4.57 13.41 29.05
CA TRP A 160 -3.75 12.41 28.36
C TRP A 160 -3.59 11.08 29.12
N SER A 161 -3.80 11.05 30.44
CA SER A 161 -3.78 9.80 31.21
C SER A 161 -5.02 8.93 30.99
N LYS A 162 -6.09 9.49 30.41
CA LYS A 162 -7.30 8.74 30.07
C LYS A 162 -7.04 7.74 28.93
N PRO A 163 -7.76 6.61 28.90
CA PRO A 163 -7.73 5.72 27.75
C PRO A 163 -8.23 6.45 26.50
N PRO A 164 -7.80 6.03 25.29
CA PRO A 164 -8.13 6.74 24.05
C PRO A 164 -9.63 6.97 23.81
N ASP A 165 -10.50 6.06 24.27
CA ASP A 165 -11.95 6.16 24.17
C ASP A 165 -12.58 7.30 25.02
N ASP A 166 -11.88 7.75 26.06
CA ASP A 166 -12.36 8.76 27.02
C ASP A 166 -11.67 10.12 26.86
N ARG A 167 -10.77 10.24 25.87
CA ARG A 167 -10.11 11.50 25.49
C ARG A 167 -11.05 12.39 24.68
N LYS A 168 -10.72 13.68 24.60
CA LYS A 168 -11.51 14.66 23.84
C LYS A 168 -11.33 14.48 22.33
N SER A 169 -10.07 14.35 21.90
CA SER A 169 -9.74 13.95 20.54
C SER A 169 -10.07 12.48 20.34
N TYR A 170 -10.44 12.10 19.11
CA TYR A 170 -10.61 10.68 18.79
C TYR A 170 -9.29 10.07 18.32
N PHE A 171 -9.12 8.77 18.57
CA PHE A 171 -7.92 8.01 18.22
C PHE A 171 -8.34 6.73 17.49
N THR A 172 -7.76 6.44 16.33
CA THR A 172 -8.15 5.24 15.56
C THR A 172 -7.75 3.93 16.26
N MET A 173 -6.82 3.98 17.22
CA MET A 173 -6.47 2.83 18.09
C MET A 173 -7.45 2.56 19.24
N SER A 174 -8.53 3.35 19.37
CA SER A 174 -9.55 3.16 20.40
C SER A 174 -10.35 1.87 20.21
N GLU A 175 -10.94 1.35 21.29
CA GLU A 175 -11.81 0.18 21.21
C GLU A 175 -13.10 0.51 20.43
N GLU A 176 -13.61 1.73 20.56
CA GLU A 176 -14.75 2.19 19.77
C GLU A 176 -14.47 2.17 18.27
N ASN A 177 -13.28 2.58 17.84
CA ASN A 177 -12.93 2.50 16.42
C ASN A 177 -12.82 1.04 15.95
N ASN A 178 -11.98 0.25 16.62
CA ASN A 178 -11.66 -1.12 16.20
C ASN A 178 -12.89 -2.03 16.13
N TYR A 179 -13.72 -2.08 17.17
CA TYR A 179 -14.91 -2.94 17.14
C TYR A 179 -15.99 -2.44 16.15
N THR A 180 -15.92 -1.19 15.66
CA THR A 180 -16.91 -0.69 14.67
C THR A 180 -16.50 -1.18 13.30
N ILE A 181 -15.19 -1.25 13.04
CA ILE A 181 -14.63 -1.89 11.84
C ILE A 181 -14.93 -3.37 11.86
N TRP A 182 -14.85 -4.04 13.02
CA TRP A 182 -15.27 -5.44 13.14
C TRP A 182 -16.72 -5.63 12.71
N GLY A 183 -17.62 -4.76 13.16
CA GLY A 183 -19.02 -4.76 12.72
C GLY A 183 -19.19 -4.53 11.21
N PHE A 184 -18.40 -3.62 10.61
CA PHE A 184 -18.37 -3.43 9.15
C PHE A 184 -17.91 -4.70 8.42
N LEU A 185 -16.79 -5.30 8.84
CA LEU A 185 -16.24 -6.51 8.23
C LEU A 185 -17.19 -7.70 8.38
N LYS A 186 -17.90 -7.80 9.51
CA LYS A 186 -18.95 -8.80 9.72
C LYS A 186 -20.07 -8.66 8.68
N LYS A 187 -20.58 -7.44 8.46
CA LYS A 187 -21.60 -7.20 7.42
C LYS A 187 -21.11 -7.56 6.02
N CYS A 188 -19.85 -7.22 5.69
CA CYS A 188 -19.24 -7.64 4.43
C CYS A 188 -19.16 -9.17 4.31
N HIS A 189 -18.79 -9.86 5.38
CA HIS A 189 -18.70 -11.32 5.42
C HIS A 189 -20.08 -11.99 5.28
N GLU A 190 -21.10 -11.46 5.93
CA GLU A 190 -22.49 -11.94 5.82
C GLU A 190 -23.03 -11.81 4.39
N ARG A 191 -22.54 -10.82 3.62
CA ARG A 191 -22.81 -10.67 2.18
C ARG A 191 -21.90 -11.54 1.28
N GLY A 192 -21.02 -12.36 1.87
CA GLY A 192 -20.07 -13.19 1.13
C GLY A 192 -19.00 -12.39 0.37
N LEU A 193 -18.67 -11.18 0.83
CA LEU A 193 -17.71 -10.28 0.17
C LEU A 193 -16.28 -10.42 0.70
N VAL A 194 -16.10 -10.93 1.92
CA VAL A 194 -14.76 -11.16 2.49
C VAL A 194 -14.24 -12.51 2.01
N TYR A 195 -13.05 -12.53 1.40
CA TYR A 195 -12.41 -13.77 0.96
C TYR A 195 -10.88 -13.70 1.04
N ARG A 196 -10.24 -14.88 1.07
CA ARG A 196 -8.80 -15.05 0.94
C ARG A 196 -8.44 -15.29 -0.53
N GLY A 197 -7.60 -14.43 -1.09
CA GLY A 197 -7.14 -14.50 -2.49
C GLY A 197 -5.62 -14.49 -2.59
N PHE A 198 -5.10 -14.81 -3.77
CA PHE A 198 -3.71 -14.53 -4.11
C PHE A 198 -3.64 -13.40 -5.13
N ASP A 199 -2.71 -12.50 -4.91
CA ASP A 199 -2.36 -11.44 -5.85
C ASP A 199 -0.83 -11.34 -5.97
N SER A 200 -0.37 -10.85 -7.11
CA SER A 200 1.05 -10.65 -7.37
C SER A 200 1.38 -9.20 -7.08
N MET A 201 2.21 -8.98 -6.07
CA MET A 201 2.52 -7.64 -5.60
C MET A 201 4.02 -7.36 -5.57
N PRO A 202 4.41 -6.10 -5.80
CA PRO A 202 5.72 -5.61 -5.40
C PRO A 202 5.89 -5.82 -3.90
N TRP A 203 6.98 -6.44 -3.51
CA TRP A 203 7.22 -6.94 -2.16
C TRP A 203 8.60 -6.52 -1.69
N CYS A 204 8.64 -5.91 -0.51
CA CYS A 204 9.90 -5.62 0.14
C CYS A 204 10.29 -6.80 1.04
N ALA A 205 11.22 -7.63 0.58
CA ALA A 205 11.75 -8.78 1.31
C ALA A 205 12.29 -8.43 2.71
N ARG A 206 12.96 -7.28 2.85
CA ARG A 206 13.43 -6.79 4.16
C ARG A 206 12.27 -6.44 5.10
N CYS A 207 11.25 -5.77 4.57
CA CYS A 207 10.14 -5.24 5.36
C CYS A 207 9.01 -6.27 5.55
N GLY A 208 9.03 -7.36 4.78
CA GLY A 208 7.99 -8.38 4.69
C GLY A 208 6.62 -7.80 4.38
N VAL A 209 6.51 -6.84 3.47
CA VAL A 209 5.23 -6.18 3.18
C VAL A 209 5.10 -5.87 1.69
N GLY A 210 3.87 -5.99 1.20
CA GLY A 210 3.49 -5.54 -0.13
C GLY A 210 3.54 -4.01 -0.20
N ILE A 211 4.17 -3.51 -1.27
CA ILE A 211 4.37 -2.09 -1.55
C ILE A 211 3.34 -1.69 -2.60
N SER A 212 2.55 -0.65 -2.31
CA SER A 212 1.59 -0.12 -3.27
C SER A 212 2.27 0.57 -4.45
N GLN A 213 1.56 0.73 -5.57
CA GLN A 213 2.12 1.43 -6.74
C GLN A 213 2.60 2.86 -6.44
N MET A 214 1.89 3.60 -5.58
CA MET A 214 2.32 4.95 -5.19
C MET A 214 3.64 4.92 -4.43
N GLU A 215 3.80 3.96 -3.51
CA GLU A 215 5.04 3.76 -2.76
C GLU A 215 6.21 3.29 -3.63
N MET A 216 5.96 2.61 -4.76
CA MET A 216 7.00 2.25 -5.72
C MET A 216 7.53 3.45 -6.49
N HIS A 217 6.67 4.42 -6.85
CA HIS A 217 7.07 5.57 -7.68
C HIS A 217 8.18 6.40 -7.01
N GLU A 218 8.16 6.52 -5.68
CA GLU A 218 9.21 7.19 -4.89
C GLU A 218 10.51 6.37 -4.75
N GLY A 219 10.47 5.11 -5.17
CA GLY A 219 11.50 4.11 -4.92
C GLY A 219 12.34 3.73 -6.12
N TYR A 220 12.01 4.19 -7.32
CA TYR A 220 12.77 3.83 -8.52
C TYR A 220 14.21 4.32 -8.47
N LYS A 221 15.13 3.43 -8.82
CA LYS A 221 16.54 3.77 -8.99
C LYS A 221 17.06 3.19 -10.29
N PHE A 222 17.96 3.92 -10.92
CA PHE A 222 18.67 3.42 -12.07
C PHE A 222 19.81 2.49 -11.62
N VAL A 223 19.71 1.21 -11.96
CA VAL A 223 20.63 0.14 -11.54
C VAL A 223 20.98 -0.77 -12.71
N ALA A 224 21.98 -1.64 -12.55
CA ALA A 224 22.35 -2.62 -13.56
C ALA A 224 22.27 -4.05 -13.00
N HIS A 225 21.43 -4.89 -13.61
CA HIS A 225 21.26 -6.29 -13.22
C HIS A 225 21.99 -7.23 -14.16
N LYS A 226 22.39 -8.41 -13.65
CA LYS A 226 22.89 -9.49 -14.50
C LYS A 226 21.70 -10.09 -15.26
N SER A 227 21.66 -9.85 -16.55
CA SER A 227 20.69 -10.44 -17.47
C SER A 227 21.29 -11.65 -18.18
N VAL A 228 20.44 -12.60 -18.55
CA VAL A 228 20.84 -13.87 -19.17
C VAL A 228 20.01 -14.15 -20.41
N PHE A 229 20.66 -14.78 -21.38
CA PHE A 229 20.04 -15.39 -22.54
C PHE A 229 20.09 -16.91 -22.35
N VAL A 230 18.93 -17.55 -22.34
CA VAL A 230 18.78 -18.96 -21.97
C VAL A 230 18.10 -19.72 -23.10
N LYS A 231 18.61 -20.92 -23.39
CA LYS A 231 18.04 -21.84 -24.37
C LYS A 231 16.91 -22.62 -23.73
N PHE A 232 15.73 -22.61 -24.34
CA PHE A 232 14.63 -23.52 -24.03
C PHE A 232 14.50 -24.53 -25.18
N PRO A 233 15.04 -25.76 -25.04
CA PRO A 233 15.01 -26.77 -26.10
C PRO A 233 13.59 -27.15 -26.49
N LEU A 234 13.29 -27.18 -27.79
CA LEU A 234 11.97 -27.55 -28.30
C LEU A 234 11.78 -29.08 -28.28
N ARG A 235 10.67 -29.54 -27.69
CA ARG A 235 10.33 -30.97 -27.67
C ARG A 235 10.03 -31.46 -29.09
N GLY A 236 10.61 -32.59 -29.46
CA GLY A 236 10.43 -33.18 -30.80
C GLY A 236 11.18 -32.46 -31.93
N ARG A 237 12.01 -31.44 -31.62
CA ARG A 237 12.83 -30.70 -32.60
C ARG A 237 14.29 -30.62 -32.14
N THR A 238 15.02 -31.72 -32.34
CA THR A 238 16.41 -31.84 -31.90
C THR A 238 17.28 -30.73 -32.46
N GLY A 239 18.04 -30.06 -31.59
CA GLY A 239 18.92 -28.95 -31.96
C GLY A 239 18.22 -27.60 -32.15
N GLU A 240 16.90 -27.51 -31.95
CA GLU A 240 16.15 -26.26 -32.00
C GLU A 240 15.81 -25.75 -30.59
N SER A 241 15.94 -24.45 -30.35
CA SER A 241 15.64 -23.83 -29.05
C SER A 241 15.03 -22.45 -29.20
N LEU A 242 14.09 -22.11 -28.30
CA LEU A 242 13.72 -20.71 -28.09
C LEU A 242 14.88 -20.03 -27.37
N LEU A 243 15.30 -18.85 -27.84
CA LEU A 243 16.27 -18.04 -27.11
C LEU A 243 15.50 -17.02 -26.27
N VAL A 244 15.50 -17.23 -24.96
CA VAL A 244 14.73 -16.41 -24.01
C VAL A 244 15.66 -15.46 -23.27
N TRP A 245 15.18 -14.27 -22.94
CA TRP A 245 15.94 -13.27 -22.18
C TRP A 245 15.23 -12.88 -20.89
N THR A 246 16.01 -12.64 -19.83
CA THR A 246 15.50 -12.10 -18.57
C THR A 246 16.55 -11.30 -17.82
N THR A 247 16.12 -10.25 -17.11
CA THR A 247 16.93 -9.48 -16.14
C THR A 247 16.84 -10.04 -14.72
N THR A 248 15.99 -11.04 -14.46
CA THR A 248 15.76 -11.64 -13.14
C THR A 248 16.03 -13.15 -13.18
N PRO A 249 17.31 -13.59 -13.19
CA PRO A 249 17.63 -15.02 -13.33
C PRO A 249 16.92 -15.94 -12.32
N TRP A 250 16.65 -15.45 -11.12
CA TRP A 250 15.97 -16.22 -10.05
C TRP A 250 14.56 -16.67 -10.41
N THR A 251 13.85 -15.95 -11.29
CA THR A 251 12.50 -16.31 -11.72
C THR A 251 12.48 -17.51 -12.66
N LEU A 252 13.61 -17.87 -13.30
CA LEU A 252 13.71 -19.03 -14.19
C LEU A 252 13.42 -20.35 -13.48
N SER A 253 13.69 -20.42 -12.16
CA SER A 253 13.33 -21.57 -11.32
C SER A 253 11.83 -21.88 -11.32
N SER A 254 11.01 -20.89 -11.67
CA SER A 254 9.55 -20.92 -11.64
C SER A 254 8.92 -20.73 -13.02
N ASN A 255 9.70 -20.93 -14.09
CA ASN A 255 9.19 -20.83 -15.46
C ASN A 255 8.17 -21.94 -15.77
N VAL A 256 7.08 -21.57 -16.44
CA VAL A 256 5.99 -22.49 -16.82
C VAL A 256 5.47 -22.29 -18.25
N ALA A 257 5.77 -21.15 -18.89
CA ALA A 257 5.50 -20.92 -20.32
C ALA A 257 6.52 -19.95 -20.94
N ALA A 258 6.49 -19.83 -22.26
CA ALA A 258 7.21 -18.79 -23.00
C ALA A 258 6.19 -18.00 -23.84
N ALA A 259 6.25 -16.68 -23.82
CA ALA A 259 5.32 -15.84 -24.57
C ALA A 259 5.96 -15.25 -25.83
N VAL A 260 5.17 -15.23 -26.90
CA VAL A 260 5.50 -14.60 -28.18
C VAL A 260 4.36 -13.70 -28.63
N ASN A 261 4.69 -12.65 -29.39
CA ASN A 261 3.68 -11.84 -30.02
C ASN A 261 3.20 -12.55 -31.30
N PRO A 262 1.90 -12.85 -31.44
CA PRO A 262 1.39 -13.59 -32.60
C PRO A 262 1.57 -12.86 -33.94
N ASP A 263 1.67 -11.53 -33.92
CA ASP A 263 1.78 -10.71 -35.13
C ASP A 263 3.22 -10.43 -35.58
N LEU A 264 4.21 -10.66 -34.69
CA LEU A 264 5.61 -10.48 -35.03
C LEU A 264 6.19 -11.66 -35.82
N ALA A 265 7.24 -11.36 -36.58
CA ALA A 265 8.04 -12.37 -37.26
C ALA A 265 9.29 -12.75 -36.46
N TYR A 266 9.61 -14.03 -36.46
CA TYR A 266 10.72 -14.62 -35.73
C TYR A 266 11.71 -15.29 -36.69
N LEU A 267 12.99 -14.99 -36.54
CA LEU A 267 14.08 -15.53 -37.33
C LEU A 267 14.49 -16.91 -36.80
N LYS A 268 14.76 -17.83 -37.72
CA LYS A 268 15.48 -19.08 -37.46
C LYS A 268 16.96 -18.81 -37.65
N VAL A 269 17.70 -18.66 -36.55
CA VAL A 269 19.11 -18.31 -36.54
C VAL A 269 19.92 -19.58 -36.26
N LYS A 270 20.60 -20.11 -37.28
CA LYS A 270 21.54 -21.21 -37.13
C LYS A 270 22.86 -20.68 -36.57
N HIS A 271 23.30 -21.25 -35.45
CA HIS A 271 24.58 -20.96 -34.83
C HIS A 271 25.26 -22.29 -34.50
N ARG A 272 26.37 -22.57 -35.19
CA ARG A 272 27.00 -23.89 -35.20
C ARG A 272 25.98 -24.94 -35.67
N ASP A 273 25.74 -25.97 -34.87
CA ASP A 273 24.82 -27.08 -35.18
C ASP A 273 23.43 -26.93 -34.53
N GLU A 274 23.12 -25.76 -33.95
CA GLU A 274 21.85 -25.47 -33.29
C GLU A 274 21.08 -24.33 -33.99
N ILE A 275 19.75 -24.34 -33.87
CA ILE A 275 18.85 -23.31 -34.38
C ILE A 275 18.18 -22.60 -33.22
N TYR A 276 18.18 -21.28 -33.28
CA TYR A 276 17.61 -20.39 -32.27
C TYR A 276 16.48 -19.56 -32.87
N TYR A 277 15.40 -19.38 -32.11
CA TYR A 277 14.31 -18.48 -32.47
C TYR A 277 14.45 -17.13 -31.76
N VAL A 278 14.43 -16.04 -32.52
CA VAL A 278 14.55 -14.65 -32.02
C VAL A 278 13.64 -13.74 -32.84
N ALA A 279 12.96 -12.77 -32.23
CA ALA A 279 12.16 -11.79 -32.96
C ALA A 279 13.03 -10.99 -33.95
N LYS A 280 12.52 -10.81 -35.17
CA LYS A 280 13.23 -10.15 -36.27
C LYS A 280 13.62 -8.71 -35.93
N GLY A 281 12.72 -7.96 -35.29
CA GLY A 281 13.00 -6.61 -34.81
C GLY A 281 14.12 -6.59 -33.76
N ALA A 282 14.07 -7.51 -32.80
CA ALA A 282 15.00 -7.52 -31.67
C ALA A 282 16.42 -7.91 -32.10
N PHE A 283 16.54 -8.68 -33.19
CA PHE A 283 17.80 -9.27 -33.62
C PHE A 283 18.87 -8.22 -33.98
N THR A 284 18.49 -7.15 -34.67
CA THR A 284 19.42 -6.09 -35.13
C THR A 284 19.25 -4.77 -34.39
N THR A 285 18.27 -4.68 -33.49
CA THR A 285 17.98 -3.44 -32.75
C THR A 285 19.17 -3.01 -31.89
N ARG A 286 19.49 -1.72 -31.95
CA ARG A 286 20.49 -1.09 -31.08
C ARG A 286 19.87 -0.79 -29.72
N ARG A 287 20.03 -1.75 -28.81
CA ARG A 287 19.40 -1.74 -27.48
C ARG A 287 19.88 -0.55 -26.63
N LYS A 288 18.92 0.22 -26.11
CA LYS A 288 19.11 1.42 -25.26
C LYS A 288 20.09 2.46 -25.83
N GLU A 289 20.09 2.66 -27.16
CA GLU A 289 21.05 3.56 -27.80
C GLU A 289 20.83 5.04 -27.44
N GLU A 290 19.59 5.49 -27.30
CA GLU A 290 19.26 6.88 -26.98
C GLU A 290 19.63 7.22 -25.53
N GLU A 291 19.33 6.33 -24.58
CA GLU A 291 19.71 6.47 -23.17
C GLU A 291 21.23 6.53 -23.02
N PHE A 292 21.96 5.68 -23.77
CA PHE A 292 23.42 5.72 -23.80
C PHE A 292 23.94 7.07 -24.34
N LYS A 293 23.36 7.60 -25.42
CA LYS A 293 23.74 8.91 -26.01
C LYS A 293 23.48 10.07 -25.04
N ARG A 294 22.39 10.00 -24.26
CA ARG A 294 22.00 11.01 -23.25
C ARG A 294 22.85 10.94 -21.98
N LYS A 295 23.79 10.01 -21.89
CA LYS A 295 24.60 9.72 -20.68
C LYS A 295 23.74 9.29 -19.48
N GLU A 296 22.55 8.76 -19.74
CA GLU A 296 21.66 8.15 -18.75
C GLU A 296 22.06 6.66 -18.62
N TRP A 297 23.29 6.43 -18.12
CA TRP A 297 23.90 5.10 -18.08
C TRP A 297 24.56 4.83 -16.73
N VAL A 298 24.57 3.56 -16.32
CA VAL A 298 25.25 3.15 -15.09
C VAL A 298 26.76 3.14 -15.34
N GLU A 299 27.51 3.80 -14.46
CA GLU A 299 28.97 3.88 -14.57
C GLU A 299 29.61 2.48 -14.59
N GLY A 300 30.57 2.27 -15.50
CA GLY A 300 31.28 0.99 -15.66
C GLY A 300 30.48 -0.12 -16.37
N VAL A 301 29.24 0.13 -16.79
CA VAL A 301 28.45 -0.82 -17.59
C VAL A 301 28.72 -0.57 -19.08
N PRO A 302 29.14 -1.57 -19.86
CA PRO A 302 29.37 -1.38 -21.30
C PRO A 302 28.07 -1.13 -22.07
N LYS A 303 28.15 -0.50 -23.24
CA LYS A 303 27.01 -0.35 -24.16
C LYS A 303 26.45 -1.73 -24.52
N LEU A 304 25.12 -1.87 -24.48
CA LEU A 304 24.45 -3.10 -24.88
C LEU A 304 24.67 -3.39 -26.37
N LYS A 305 24.98 -4.63 -26.68
CA LYS A 305 25.24 -5.09 -28.05
C LYS A 305 23.92 -5.50 -28.71
N PRO A 306 23.70 -5.27 -30.01
CA PRO A 306 22.64 -5.94 -30.75
C PRO A 306 22.77 -7.47 -30.65
N ILE A 307 21.67 -8.21 -30.77
CA ILE A 307 21.69 -9.67 -30.59
C ILE A 307 22.52 -10.35 -31.68
N ASP A 308 22.45 -9.89 -32.93
CA ASP A 308 23.29 -10.39 -34.02
C ASP A 308 24.80 -10.26 -33.71
N GLN A 309 25.21 -9.20 -33.03
CA GLN A 309 26.59 -9.01 -32.58
C GLN A 309 26.98 -10.02 -31.49
N VAL A 310 26.07 -10.38 -30.59
CA VAL A 310 26.30 -11.44 -29.58
C VAL A 310 26.56 -12.79 -30.27
N PHE A 311 25.81 -13.10 -31.34
CA PHE A 311 26.04 -14.30 -32.15
C PHE A 311 27.39 -14.26 -32.89
N LYS A 312 27.74 -13.12 -33.51
CA LYS A 312 29.02 -12.93 -34.21
C LYS A 312 30.21 -13.23 -33.32
N GLU A 313 30.22 -12.68 -32.11
CA GLU A 313 31.31 -12.89 -31.13
C GLU A 313 31.43 -14.34 -30.65
N LYS A 314 30.35 -15.13 -30.75
CA LYS A 314 30.33 -16.54 -30.35
C LYS A 314 30.70 -17.52 -31.47
N GLY A 315 30.99 -17.02 -32.67
CA GLY A 315 31.38 -17.84 -33.83
C GLY A 315 30.51 -17.66 -35.08
N GLY A 316 29.74 -16.57 -35.18
CA GLY A 316 28.95 -16.27 -36.37
C GLY A 316 27.56 -16.92 -36.38
N PHE A 317 26.73 -16.57 -37.36
CA PHE A 317 25.39 -17.14 -37.52
C PHE A 317 24.97 -17.14 -38.99
N GLU A 318 23.95 -17.94 -39.30
CA GLU A 318 23.26 -17.97 -40.59
C GLU A 318 21.75 -17.89 -40.35
N ILE A 319 21.04 -17.00 -41.05
CA ILE A 319 19.58 -16.96 -40.98
C ILE A 319 19.04 -17.98 -41.99
N VAL A 320 18.42 -19.04 -41.50
CA VAL A 320 17.95 -20.17 -42.31
C VAL A 320 16.43 -20.15 -42.57
N GLY A 321 15.73 -19.16 -42.01
CA GLY A 321 14.30 -18.96 -42.27
C GLY A 321 13.64 -17.96 -41.33
N GLU A 322 12.33 -17.81 -41.50
CA GLU A 322 11.46 -16.93 -40.72
C GLU A 322 10.16 -17.68 -40.42
N VAL A 323 9.52 -17.38 -39.29
CA VAL A 323 8.24 -17.95 -38.86
C VAL A 323 7.39 -16.88 -38.21
N LYS A 324 6.06 -16.93 -38.36
CA LYS A 324 5.17 -16.00 -37.68
C LYS A 324 4.98 -16.44 -36.22
N GLY A 325 4.90 -15.50 -35.28
CA GLY A 325 4.67 -15.81 -33.87
C GLY A 325 3.42 -16.65 -33.64
N ALA A 326 2.35 -16.41 -34.40
CA ALA A 326 1.14 -17.22 -34.38
C ALA A 326 1.39 -18.71 -34.65
N ASP A 327 2.35 -19.05 -35.52
CA ASP A 327 2.71 -20.44 -35.84
C ASP A 327 3.56 -21.09 -34.75
N MET A 328 4.14 -20.28 -33.86
CA MET A 328 4.93 -20.74 -32.71
C MET A 328 4.05 -21.12 -31.52
N VAL A 329 2.83 -20.59 -31.43
CA VAL A 329 1.90 -20.83 -30.32
C VAL A 329 1.62 -22.34 -30.19
N GLY A 330 1.73 -22.85 -28.96
CA GLY A 330 1.55 -24.26 -28.64
C GLY A 330 2.81 -25.12 -28.77
N TRP A 331 3.94 -24.60 -29.28
CA TRP A 331 5.19 -25.36 -29.30
C TRP A 331 5.63 -25.69 -27.88
N GLN A 332 5.93 -26.97 -27.63
CA GLN A 332 6.36 -27.44 -26.32
C GLN A 332 7.88 -27.37 -26.20
N TYR A 333 8.37 -27.13 -24.99
CA TYR A 333 9.80 -27.01 -24.71
C TYR A 333 10.15 -27.65 -23.35
N ASP A 334 11.43 -27.87 -23.10
CA ASP A 334 11.95 -28.25 -21.78
C ASP A 334 12.55 -27.03 -21.07
N GLY A 335 12.19 -26.85 -19.80
CA GLY A 335 12.63 -25.69 -19.04
C GLY A 335 13.98 -25.88 -18.35
N PRO A 336 14.60 -24.78 -17.89
CA PRO A 336 15.94 -24.81 -17.32
C PRO A 336 16.02 -25.45 -15.93
N PHE A 337 14.89 -25.66 -15.24
CA PHE A 337 14.82 -26.13 -13.85
C PHE A 337 13.74 -27.21 -13.64
N ASP A 338 13.40 -27.97 -14.68
CA ASP A 338 12.37 -29.01 -14.65
C ASP A 338 12.61 -30.07 -13.58
N GLU A 339 13.85 -30.28 -13.16
CA GLU A 339 14.21 -31.25 -12.13
C GLU A 339 13.77 -30.87 -10.71
N LEU A 340 13.37 -29.61 -10.48
CA LEU A 340 12.99 -29.14 -9.16
C LEU A 340 11.66 -29.77 -8.69
N PRO A 341 11.55 -30.24 -7.44
CA PRO A 341 10.28 -30.74 -6.89
C PRO A 341 9.10 -29.77 -7.07
N ALA A 342 9.33 -28.46 -6.93
CA ALA A 342 8.30 -27.44 -7.15
C ALA A 342 7.73 -27.46 -8.59
N GLN A 343 8.55 -27.78 -9.60
CA GLN A 343 8.13 -27.86 -11.01
C GLN A 343 7.32 -29.13 -11.32
N GLN A 344 7.44 -30.15 -10.47
CA GLN A 344 6.74 -31.43 -10.58
C GLN A 344 5.43 -31.46 -9.77
N HIS A 345 5.09 -30.40 -9.06
CA HIS A 345 3.85 -30.33 -8.29
C HIS A 345 2.65 -30.03 -9.19
N SER A 346 1.57 -30.80 -9.05
CA SER A 346 0.36 -30.61 -9.85
C SER A 346 -0.37 -29.34 -9.44
N ALA A 347 -0.90 -28.60 -10.42
CA ALA A 347 -1.69 -27.39 -10.24
C ALA A 347 -0.93 -26.19 -9.62
N GLY A 348 0.39 -26.23 -9.55
CA GLY A 348 1.22 -25.14 -9.03
C GLY A 348 1.91 -25.48 -7.72
N TYR A 349 2.65 -24.51 -7.16
CA TYR A 349 3.41 -24.66 -5.92
C TYR A 349 3.54 -23.30 -5.22
N PRO A 350 3.49 -23.19 -3.88
CA PRO A 350 3.34 -24.24 -2.86
C PRO A 350 1.97 -24.93 -2.82
N GLU A 351 1.82 -25.96 -2.00
CA GLU A 351 0.62 -26.82 -1.92
C GLU A 351 -0.67 -26.04 -1.65
N ASP A 352 -0.62 -25.05 -0.75
CA ASP A 352 -1.75 -24.18 -0.44
C ASP A 352 -2.18 -23.30 -1.62
N LEU A 353 -1.22 -22.87 -2.46
CA LEU A 353 -1.52 -22.20 -3.73
C LEU A 353 -2.16 -23.17 -4.72
N ALA A 354 -1.66 -24.40 -4.83
CA ALA A 354 -2.21 -25.43 -5.72
C ALA A 354 -3.67 -25.77 -5.37
N GLU A 355 -4.00 -25.88 -4.08
CA GLU A 355 -5.38 -26.06 -3.62
C GLU A 355 -6.30 -24.92 -4.11
N VAL A 356 -5.81 -23.67 -4.04
CA VAL A 356 -6.56 -22.51 -4.52
C VAL A 356 -6.72 -22.53 -6.03
N VAL A 357 -5.68 -22.88 -6.79
CA VAL A 357 -5.70 -23.01 -8.25
C VAL A 357 -6.80 -24.01 -8.66
N LEU A 358 -6.86 -25.17 -8.01
CA LEU A 358 -7.87 -26.20 -8.28
C LEU A 358 -9.28 -25.73 -7.89
N ARG A 359 -9.43 -25.14 -6.70
CA ARG A 359 -10.73 -24.65 -6.19
C ARG A 359 -11.31 -23.55 -7.07
N GLN A 360 -10.47 -22.61 -7.49
CA GLN A 360 -10.86 -21.48 -8.32
C GLN A 360 -10.81 -21.79 -9.82
N LYS A 361 -10.36 -22.99 -10.20
CA LYS A 361 -10.21 -23.44 -11.60
C LYS A 361 -9.33 -22.50 -12.44
N TRP A 362 -8.24 -22.00 -11.86
CA TRP A 362 -7.31 -21.12 -12.58
C TRP A 362 -6.51 -21.85 -13.66
N ALA A 363 -6.13 -23.09 -13.39
CA ALA A 363 -5.37 -23.94 -14.31
C ALA A 363 -5.79 -25.40 -14.11
N PRO A 364 -5.61 -26.26 -15.13
CA PRO A 364 -5.81 -27.69 -14.98
C PRO A 364 -4.78 -28.30 -14.01
N ALA A 365 -5.06 -29.52 -13.54
CA ALA A 365 -4.20 -30.27 -12.64
C ALA A 365 -2.98 -30.87 -13.38
N VAL A 366 -2.11 -29.99 -13.88
CA VAL A 366 -0.86 -30.34 -14.59
C VAL A 366 0.33 -29.76 -13.84
N THR A 367 1.49 -30.38 -14.01
CA THR A 367 2.77 -29.87 -13.48
C THR A 367 3.27 -28.67 -14.29
N GLY A 368 4.23 -27.92 -13.76
CA GLY A 368 4.89 -26.84 -14.50
C GLY A 368 5.53 -27.38 -15.78
N ARG A 369 6.27 -28.49 -15.67
CA ARG A 369 6.93 -29.16 -16.80
C ARG A 369 5.96 -29.60 -17.92
N GLU A 370 4.78 -30.11 -17.55
CA GLU A 370 3.75 -30.48 -18.53
C GLU A 370 3.10 -29.25 -19.18
N ALA A 371 3.05 -28.13 -18.46
CA ALA A 371 2.47 -26.89 -18.96
C ALA A 371 3.36 -26.16 -19.99
N HIS A 372 4.67 -26.46 -20.04
CA HIS A 372 5.67 -25.79 -20.88
C HIS A 372 5.27 -25.76 -22.36
N ARG A 373 4.80 -24.58 -22.77
CA ARG A 373 4.42 -24.27 -24.14
C ARG A 373 4.62 -22.80 -24.46
N VAL A 374 4.69 -22.51 -25.75
CA VAL A 374 4.61 -21.14 -26.25
C VAL A 374 3.16 -20.65 -26.18
N VAL A 375 2.94 -19.47 -25.61
CA VAL A 375 1.64 -18.80 -25.53
C VAL A 375 1.67 -17.46 -26.28
N ALA A 376 0.50 -17.03 -26.76
CA ALA A 376 0.34 -15.75 -27.41
C ALA A 376 0.23 -14.64 -26.36
N TRP A 377 1.00 -13.56 -26.54
CA TRP A 377 0.86 -12.35 -25.73
C TRP A 377 1.24 -11.12 -26.57
N ALA A 378 0.26 -10.25 -26.81
CA ALA A 378 0.43 -9.07 -27.69
C ALA A 378 1.38 -8.00 -27.10
N ASP A 379 1.58 -7.99 -25.78
CA ASP A 379 2.45 -7.01 -25.12
C ASP A 379 3.94 -7.36 -25.27
N VAL A 380 4.28 -8.53 -25.83
CA VAL A 380 5.66 -8.87 -26.15
C VAL A 380 6.17 -7.91 -27.23
N GLY A 381 7.11 -7.06 -26.83
CA GLY A 381 7.73 -6.05 -27.68
C GLY A 381 8.74 -6.62 -28.68
N GLU A 382 8.99 -5.86 -29.75
CA GLU A 382 9.92 -6.25 -30.81
C GLU A 382 11.35 -5.72 -30.64
N THR A 383 11.62 -4.89 -29.63
CA THR A 383 12.89 -4.14 -29.50
C THR A 383 13.71 -4.47 -28.24
N GLU A 384 13.12 -5.18 -27.28
CA GLU A 384 13.78 -5.55 -26.01
C GLU A 384 13.98 -7.08 -25.90
N GLY A 385 15.09 -7.47 -25.26
CA GLY A 385 15.47 -8.87 -25.11
C GLY A 385 15.62 -9.60 -26.44
N THR A 386 14.93 -10.73 -26.58
CA THR A 386 14.89 -11.57 -27.78
C THR A 386 13.52 -11.57 -28.46
N GLY A 387 12.56 -10.80 -27.94
CA GLY A 387 11.14 -10.88 -28.31
C GLY A 387 10.46 -12.22 -27.96
N ILE A 388 11.08 -13.03 -27.09
CA ILE A 388 10.48 -14.21 -26.45
C ILE A 388 10.67 -14.04 -24.94
N VAL A 389 9.57 -14.06 -24.19
CA VAL A 389 9.55 -13.76 -22.76
C VAL A 389 9.30 -15.04 -21.96
N HIS A 390 10.11 -15.35 -20.96
CA HIS A 390 9.82 -16.45 -20.03
C HIS A 390 8.66 -16.01 -19.12
N ILE A 391 7.69 -16.89 -18.87
CA ILE A 391 6.53 -16.62 -18.03
C ILE A 391 6.64 -17.42 -16.73
N ALA A 392 6.60 -16.71 -15.61
CA ALA A 392 6.65 -17.23 -14.25
C ALA A 392 5.53 -16.58 -13.40
N PRO A 393 4.29 -17.09 -13.44
CA PRO A 393 3.10 -16.51 -12.80
C PRO A 393 3.22 -16.28 -11.29
N GLY A 394 4.14 -16.97 -10.60
CA GLY A 394 4.40 -16.74 -9.18
C GLY A 394 5.31 -15.56 -8.86
N CYS A 395 5.90 -14.92 -9.88
CA CYS A 395 7.00 -13.96 -9.78
C CYS A 395 6.73 -12.63 -10.48
N GLY A 396 5.56 -12.42 -11.09
CA GLY A 396 5.23 -11.22 -11.88
C GLY A 396 3.72 -10.99 -11.91
N ALA A 397 3.28 -9.75 -12.06
CA ALA A 397 1.84 -9.42 -12.07
C ALA A 397 1.22 -9.70 -13.43
N GLU A 398 1.88 -9.27 -14.50
CA GLU A 398 1.49 -9.57 -15.88
C GLU A 398 1.52 -11.08 -16.14
N ASP A 399 2.59 -11.76 -15.70
CA ASP A 399 2.73 -13.22 -15.80
C ASP A 399 1.59 -13.96 -15.08
N PHE A 400 1.15 -13.45 -13.92
CA PHE A 400 0.06 -14.06 -13.16
C PHE A 400 -1.28 -13.94 -13.89
N MET A 401 -1.56 -12.77 -14.45
CA MET A 401 -2.77 -12.52 -15.21
C MET A 401 -2.80 -13.35 -16.50
N LEU A 402 -1.69 -13.35 -17.25
CA LEU A 402 -1.54 -14.18 -18.45
C LEU A 402 -1.65 -15.67 -18.11
N GLY A 403 -1.05 -16.09 -16.99
CA GLY A 403 -1.14 -17.46 -16.49
C GLY A 403 -2.59 -17.91 -16.24
N LYS A 404 -3.42 -17.04 -15.63
CA LYS A 404 -4.85 -17.31 -15.44
C LYS A 404 -5.62 -17.40 -16.76
N GLU A 405 -5.35 -16.49 -17.69
CA GLU A 405 -6.01 -16.47 -19.01
C GLU A 405 -5.68 -17.73 -19.82
N GLN A 406 -4.41 -18.14 -19.80
CA GLN A 406 -3.91 -19.25 -20.59
C GLN A 406 -4.05 -20.62 -19.89
N GLY A 407 -4.52 -20.66 -18.63
CA GLY A 407 -4.63 -21.89 -17.85
C GLY A 407 -3.26 -22.52 -17.54
N ILE A 408 -2.34 -21.73 -16.99
CA ILE A 408 -0.98 -22.15 -16.63
C ILE A 408 -0.85 -22.17 -15.09
N PRO A 409 -0.33 -23.26 -14.49
CA PRO A 409 -0.17 -23.34 -13.05
C PRO A 409 0.90 -22.36 -12.53
N PRO A 410 0.63 -21.60 -11.45
CA PRO A 410 1.61 -20.71 -10.85
C PRO A 410 2.58 -21.46 -9.93
N ILE A 411 3.88 -21.13 -10.04
CA ILE A 411 4.93 -21.58 -9.10
C ILE A 411 5.48 -20.35 -8.39
N ALA A 412 5.17 -20.21 -7.10
CA ALA A 412 5.61 -19.10 -6.25
C ALA A 412 6.80 -19.54 -5.38
N PRO A 413 8.02 -19.05 -5.66
CA PRO A 413 9.21 -19.61 -5.04
C PRO A 413 9.53 -19.05 -3.66
N LEU A 414 8.98 -17.91 -3.25
CA LEU A 414 9.51 -17.13 -2.13
C LEU A 414 8.60 -17.05 -0.91
N ASP A 415 9.22 -17.07 0.27
CA ASP A 415 8.60 -16.72 1.55
C ASP A 415 8.53 -15.19 1.77
N GLU A 416 7.97 -14.76 2.92
CA GLU A 416 7.80 -13.33 3.25
C GLU A 416 9.11 -12.54 3.38
N TYR A 417 10.24 -13.23 3.49
CA TYR A 417 11.58 -12.64 3.58
C TYR A 417 12.31 -12.66 2.24
N GLY A 418 11.64 -13.06 1.16
CA GLY A 418 12.24 -13.18 -0.17
C GLY A 418 13.21 -14.36 -0.28
N CYS A 419 13.10 -15.35 0.61
CA CYS A 419 13.90 -16.57 0.57
C CYS A 419 13.14 -17.69 -0.13
N PHE A 420 13.86 -18.53 -0.87
CA PHE A 420 13.27 -19.68 -1.55
C PHE A 420 12.67 -20.69 -0.55
N LEU A 421 11.44 -21.10 -0.82
CA LEU A 421 10.72 -22.15 -0.09
C LEU A 421 11.41 -23.53 -0.27
N PRO A 422 11.05 -24.53 0.55
CA PRO A 422 11.38 -25.92 0.27
C PRO A 422 10.97 -26.32 -1.16
N GLY A 423 11.64 -27.32 -1.75
CA GLY A 423 11.32 -27.80 -3.10
C GLY A 423 12.06 -27.10 -4.25
N PHE A 424 12.94 -26.15 -3.95
CA PHE A 424 13.79 -25.45 -4.93
C PHE A 424 15.26 -25.92 -4.93
N GLY A 425 15.52 -27.15 -4.47
CA GLY A 425 16.87 -27.73 -4.47
C GLY A 425 17.86 -26.90 -3.63
N GLU A 426 19.05 -26.65 -4.16
CA GLU A 426 20.08 -25.81 -3.52
C GLU A 426 19.68 -24.34 -3.34
N LEU A 427 18.65 -23.86 -4.05
CA LEU A 427 18.14 -22.51 -3.83
C LEU A 427 17.39 -22.39 -2.50
N THR A 428 16.86 -23.49 -1.96
CA THR A 428 16.07 -23.49 -0.71
C THR A 428 16.75 -22.70 0.40
N GLY A 429 16.05 -21.71 0.96
CA GLY A 429 16.53 -20.83 2.02
C GLY A 429 17.44 -19.68 1.57
N LYS A 430 17.92 -19.66 0.32
CA LYS A 430 18.68 -18.53 -0.24
C LYS A 430 17.76 -17.35 -0.53
N SER A 431 18.29 -16.13 -0.40
CA SER A 431 17.55 -14.90 -0.69
C SER A 431 17.57 -14.59 -2.19
N ALA A 432 16.43 -14.26 -2.79
CA ALA A 432 16.33 -13.89 -4.20
C ALA A 432 16.97 -12.52 -4.51
N VAL A 433 17.10 -11.64 -3.52
CA VAL A 433 17.79 -10.34 -3.67
C VAL A 433 19.30 -10.43 -3.45
N ASP A 434 19.83 -11.59 -3.03
CA ASP A 434 21.27 -11.77 -2.86
C ASP A 434 21.94 -11.98 -4.24
N PRO A 435 22.93 -11.16 -4.63
CA PRO A 435 23.68 -11.34 -5.87
C PRO A 435 24.30 -12.75 -6.03
N GLN A 436 24.65 -13.42 -4.92
CA GLN A 436 25.20 -14.78 -4.95
C GLN A 436 24.18 -15.81 -5.45
N THR A 437 22.88 -15.56 -5.26
CA THR A 437 21.81 -16.40 -5.79
C THR A 437 21.77 -16.33 -7.30
N ALA A 438 21.86 -15.13 -7.88
CA ALA A 438 21.98 -14.97 -9.33
C ALA A 438 23.24 -15.66 -9.87
N ASP A 439 24.38 -15.53 -9.18
CA ASP A 439 25.63 -16.17 -9.59
C ASP A 439 25.55 -17.69 -9.60
N TRP A 440 24.92 -18.29 -8.60
CA TRP A 440 24.66 -19.72 -8.57
C TRP A 440 23.76 -20.16 -9.73
N ILE A 441 22.71 -19.39 -10.05
CA ILE A 441 21.82 -19.70 -11.18
C ILE A 441 22.58 -19.67 -12.50
N LEU A 442 23.40 -18.64 -12.72
CA LEU A 442 24.22 -18.55 -13.93
C LEU A 442 25.16 -19.74 -14.06
N PHE A 443 25.83 -20.12 -12.96
CA PHE A 443 26.68 -21.30 -12.93
C PHE A 443 25.91 -22.58 -13.25
N ASN A 444 24.72 -22.77 -12.66
CA ASN A 444 23.86 -23.93 -12.92
C ASN A 444 23.43 -24.01 -14.39
N LEU A 445 22.98 -22.90 -14.98
CA LEU A 445 22.61 -22.82 -16.39
C LEU A 445 23.79 -23.12 -17.32
N GLN A 446 25.00 -22.74 -16.93
CA GLN A 446 26.23 -23.05 -17.67
C GLN A 446 26.57 -24.55 -17.59
N GLN A 447 26.47 -25.17 -16.41
CA GLN A 447 26.69 -26.62 -16.25
C GLN A 447 25.70 -27.46 -17.08
N LYS A 448 24.45 -26.98 -17.19
CA LYS A 448 23.41 -27.59 -18.01
C LYS A 448 23.54 -27.28 -19.52
N ASN A 449 24.52 -26.47 -19.92
CA ASN A 449 24.73 -26.03 -21.31
C ASN A 449 23.51 -25.30 -21.93
N VAL A 450 22.68 -24.67 -21.09
CA VAL A 450 21.50 -23.88 -21.53
C VAL A 450 21.75 -22.37 -21.43
N LEU A 451 22.83 -21.93 -20.80
CA LEU A 451 23.24 -20.52 -20.83
C LEU A 451 23.82 -20.16 -22.20
N PHE A 452 23.13 -19.33 -22.96
CA PHE A 452 23.64 -18.80 -24.22
C PHE A 452 24.60 -17.64 -24.00
N ALA A 453 24.20 -16.61 -23.26
CA ALA A 453 25.03 -15.43 -22.97
C ALA A 453 24.60 -14.75 -21.67
N SER A 454 25.44 -13.90 -21.11
CA SER A 454 25.11 -13.04 -19.98
C SER A 454 25.70 -11.64 -20.17
N GLU A 455 25.01 -10.63 -19.63
CA GLU A 455 25.44 -9.23 -19.70
C GLU A 455 24.86 -8.42 -18.54
N LYS A 456 25.44 -7.25 -18.27
CA LYS A 456 24.85 -6.28 -17.33
C LYS A 456 23.87 -5.37 -18.07
N TYR A 457 22.61 -5.39 -17.65
CA TYR A 457 21.52 -4.63 -18.25
C TYR A 457 21.15 -3.44 -17.35
N PRO A 458 21.36 -2.19 -17.79
CA PRO A 458 20.97 -1.00 -17.05
C PRO A 458 19.50 -0.65 -17.27
N HIS A 459 18.76 -0.42 -16.18
CA HIS A 459 17.36 -0.02 -16.22
C HIS A 459 16.91 0.67 -14.93
N SER A 460 15.73 1.28 -14.98
CA SER A 460 15.06 1.77 -13.77
C SER A 460 14.36 0.61 -13.07
N TYR A 461 14.72 0.35 -11.81
CA TYR A 461 14.16 -0.75 -11.04
C TYR A 461 13.59 -0.27 -9.70
N PRO A 462 12.42 -0.80 -9.26
CA PRO A 462 11.79 -0.34 -8.04
C PRO A 462 12.54 -0.83 -6.81
N HIS A 463 12.82 0.10 -5.89
CA HIS A 463 13.32 -0.20 -4.55
C HIS A 463 12.29 0.25 -3.52
N CYS A 464 12.32 -0.35 -2.34
CA CYS A 464 11.49 0.10 -1.24
C CYS A 464 11.86 1.55 -0.88
N TRP A 465 10.90 2.47 -0.97
CA TRP A 465 11.09 3.88 -0.65
C TRP A 465 11.64 4.07 0.78
N ARG A 466 11.28 3.18 1.71
CA ARG A 466 11.73 3.15 3.11
C ARG A 466 13.16 2.66 3.27
N CYS A 467 13.38 1.37 2.98
CA CYS A 467 14.62 0.69 3.35
C CYS A 467 15.64 0.65 2.21
N LYS A 468 15.25 1.13 1.03
CA LYS A 468 16.07 1.19 -0.18
C LYS A 468 16.51 -0.17 -0.73
N THR A 469 15.99 -1.29 -0.19
CA THR A 469 16.15 -2.65 -0.71
C THR A 469 15.37 -2.80 -2.02
N GLU A 470 15.92 -3.52 -2.99
CA GLU A 470 15.22 -3.88 -4.22
C GLU A 470 13.90 -4.61 -3.94
N LEU A 471 12.86 -4.27 -4.70
CA LEU A 471 11.57 -4.96 -4.60
C LEU A 471 11.61 -6.24 -5.44
N LEU A 472 10.95 -7.27 -4.91
CA LEU A 472 10.64 -8.49 -5.62
C LEU A 472 9.17 -8.47 -6.01
N PHE A 473 8.79 -9.17 -7.07
CA PHE A 473 7.39 -9.47 -7.31
C PHE A 473 7.13 -10.90 -6.83
N ARG A 474 6.06 -11.09 -6.06
CA ARG A 474 5.67 -12.41 -5.59
C ARG A 474 4.17 -12.52 -5.43
N LEU A 475 3.67 -13.74 -5.56
CA LEU A 475 2.34 -14.08 -5.09
C LEU A 475 2.27 -14.03 -3.56
N VAL A 476 1.24 -13.37 -3.07
CA VAL A 476 0.92 -13.26 -1.65
C VAL A 476 -0.52 -13.66 -1.43
N ASP A 477 -0.75 -14.44 -0.37
CA ASP A 477 -2.08 -14.66 0.17
C ASP A 477 -2.48 -13.45 1.02
N GLU A 478 -3.59 -12.81 0.66
CA GLU A 478 -4.12 -11.65 1.35
C GLU A 478 -5.65 -11.77 1.45
N TRP A 479 -6.24 -10.96 2.31
CA TRP A 479 -7.67 -10.85 2.52
C TRP A 479 -8.21 -9.62 1.81
N PHE A 480 -9.33 -9.82 1.14
CA PHE A 480 -9.96 -8.83 0.28
C PHE A 480 -11.43 -8.66 0.64
N ILE A 481 -11.97 -7.48 0.33
CA ILE A 481 -13.39 -7.26 0.15
C ILE A 481 -13.66 -7.20 -1.35
N ASP A 482 -14.49 -8.12 -1.84
CA ASP A 482 -15.03 -8.13 -3.21
C ASP A 482 -15.80 -6.84 -3.46
N MET A 483 -15.43 -6.11 -4.51
CA MET A 483 -15.97 -4.79 -4.84
C MET A 483 -17.07 -4.84 -5.90
N LYS A 484 -17.69 -6.00 -6.16
CA LYS A 484 -18.85 -6.14 -7.08
C LYS A 484 -20.06 -5.28 -6.75
N TRP A 485 -20.13 -4.71 -5.54
CA TRP A 485 -21.19 -3.84 -5.05
C TRP A 485 -20.88 -2.34 -5.22
N ARG A 486 -19.81 -2.00 -5.97
CA ARG A 486 -19.37 -0.62 -6.26
C ARG A 486 -20.47 0.29 -6.80
N ASP A 487 -21.46 -0.24 -7.51
CA ASP A 487 -22.55 0.59 -8.03
C ASP A 487 -23.47 1.12 -6.91
N GLU A 488 -23.59 0.41 -5.78
CA GLU A 488 -24.23 0.94 -4.56
C GLU A 488 -23.45 2.15 -4.03
N ILE A 489 -22.11 2.07 -4.05
CA ILE A 489 -21.23 3.15 -3.60
C ILE A 489 -21.36 4.36 -4.53
N LYS A 490 -21.37 4.13 -5.85
CA LYS A 490 -21.58 5.20 -6.85
C LYS A 490 -22.90 5.93 -6.64
N ALA A 491 -23.98 5.20 -6.33
CA ALA A 491 -25.28 5.81 -6.01
C ALA A 491 -25.23 6.72 -4.78
N VAL A 492 -24.38 6.39 -3.79
CA VAL A 492 -24.10 7.26 -2.64
C VAL A 492 -23.23 8.46 -3.04
N VAL A 493 -22.19 8.26 -3.86
CA VAL A 493 -21.32 9.33 -4.36
C VAL A 493 -22.11 10.40 -5.13
N GLU A 494 -23.13 9.99 -5.89
CA GLU A 494 -23.94 10.91 -6.67
C GLU A 494 -24.68 11.97 -5.83
N GLN A 495 -24.97 11.64 -4.58
CA GLN A 495 -25.68 12.52 -3.64
C GLN A 495 -24.75 13.54 -2.95
N VAL A 496 -23.43 13.42 -3.13
CA VAL A 496 -22.43 14.29 -2.51
C VAL A 496 -22.09 15.45 -3.44
N THR A 497 -21.99 16.65 -2.86
CA THR A 497 -21.46 17.83 -3.54
C THR A 497 -19.94 17.90 -3.38
N PHE A 498 -19.22 17.90 -4.50
CA PHE A 498 -17.76 18.03 -4.53
C PHE A 498 -17.38 19.45 -4.94
N LEU A 499 -16.56 20.11 -4.13
CA LEU A 499 -16.05 21.45 -4.37
C LEU A 499 -14.50 21.46 -4.39
N PRO A 500 -13.89 22.38 -5.15
CA PRO A 500 -14.52 23.18 -6.20
C PRO A 500 -14.91 22.32 -7.41
N GLU A 501 -15.89 22.74 -8.21
CA GLU A 501 -16.29 21.97 -9.41
C GLU A 501 -15.12 21.75 -10.39
N SER A 502 -14.18 22.69 -10.44
CA SER A 502 -13.01 22.66 -11.32
C SER A 502 -12.03 21.50 -11.06
N ILE A 503 -12.04 20.86 -9.89
CA ILE A 503 -11.23 19.66 -9.64
C ILE A 503 -11.89 18.37 -10.16
N ASN A 504 -13.12 18.48 -10.67
CA ASN A 504 -13.94 17.39 -11.18
C ASN A 504 -14.03 16.20 -10.21
N GLY A 505 -14.14 16.50 -8.90
CA GLY A 505 -13.94 15.53 -7.83
C GLY A 505 -14.88 14.32 -7.91
N LYS A 506 -16.16 14.56 -8.17
CA LYS A 506 -17.17 13.52 -8.35
C LYS A 506 -16.79 12.55 -9.47
N ALA A 507 -16.47 13.06 -10.67
CA ALA A 507 -16.14 12.22 -11.81
C ALA A 507 -14.88 11.37 -11.55
N ARG A 508 -13.88 11.92 -10.85
CA ARG A 508 -12.67 11.19 -10.48
C ARG A 508 -12.92 10.07 -9.48
N GLU A 509 -13.83 10.28 -8.52
CA GLU A 509 -14.27 9.25 -7.58
C GLU A 509 -15.04 8.12 -8.30
N LEU A 510 -15.96 8.48 -9.21
CA LEU A 510 -16.73 7.51 -10.00
C LEU A 510 -15.85 6.71 -10.98
N ASP A 511 -14.86 7.36 -11.59
CA ASP A 511 -13.86 6.73 -12.45
C ASP A 511 -13.00 5.75 -11.65
N TRP A 512 -12.53 6.15 -10.47
CA TRP A 512 -11.80 5.25 -9.57
C TRP A 512 -12.64 4.02 -9.19
N LEU A 513 -13.89 4.22 -8.76
CA LEU A 513 -14.80 3.12 -8.42
C LEU A 513 -15.08 2.17 -9.60
N SER A 514 -14.99 2.65 -10.84
CA SER A 514 -15.24 1.84 -12.03
C SER A 514 -14.03 0.97 -12.42
N ASN A 515 -12.82 1.45 -12.12
CA ASN A 515 -11.57 0.81 -12.54
C ASN A 515 -10.83 0.09 -11.40
N MET A 516 -11.23 0.30 -10.14
CA MET A 516 -10.58 -0.35 -9.01
C MET A 516 -10.86 -1.86 -8.96
N GLY A 517 -9.85 -2.62 -8.54
CA GLY A 517 -9.99 -4.04 -8.18
C GLY A 517 -10.58 -4.23 -6.77
N ASP A 518 -10.52 -5.46 -6.29
CA ASP A 518 -11.01 -5.80 -4.95
C ASP A 518 -10.16 -5.13 -3.85
N TRP A 519 -10.80 -4.73 -2.76
CA TRP A 519 -10.13 -3.96 -1.72
C TRP A 519 -9.33 -4.88 -0.80
N MET A 520 -8.01 -4.88 -0.96
CA MET A 520 -7.08 -5.55 -0.06
C MET A 520 -7.10 -4.92 1.34
N ILE A 521 -7.54 -5.70 2.33
CA ILE A 521 -7.73 -5.27 3.71
C ILE A 521 -6.66 -5.77 4.67
N SER A 522 -5.88 -6.79 4.32
CA SER A 522 -4.81 -7.31 5.17
C SER A 522 -3.45 -6.66 4.90
N LYS A 523 -2.65 -6.60 5.97
CA LYS A 523 -1.24 -6.28 5.97
C LYS A 523 -0.56 -7.20 7.00
N LYS A 524 0.52 -7.86 6.58
CA LYS A 524 1.32 -8.74 7.43
C LYS A 524 2.23 -7.93 8.37
N ARG A 525 1.67 -7.16 9.30
CA ARG A 525 2.37 -6.26 10.24
C ARG A 525 1.93 -6.50 11.69
N PHE A 526 2.49 -5.76 12.65
CA PHE A 526 2.27 -5.99 14.08
C PHE A 526 1.32 -4.97 14.72
N TRP A 527 1.46 -3.69 14.36
CA TRP A 527 0.70 -2.56 14.89
C TRP A 527 -0.35 -2.09 13.90
N GLY A 528 -1.60 -2.33 14.26
CA GLY A 528 -2.78 -1.88 13.53
C GLY A 528 -4.03 -2.61 14.01
N LEU A 529 -5.16 -2.35 13.35
CA LEU A 529 -6.41 -3.08 13.56
C LEU A 529 -6.15 -4.59 13.44
N ALA A 530 -6.30 -5.35 14.51
CA ALA A 530 -6.25 -6.81 14.37
C ALA A 530 -7.48 -7.27 13.55
N LEU A 531 -7.25 -7.81 12.35
CA LEU A 531 -8.34 -8.28 11.50
C LEU A 531 -9.13 -9.39 12.22
N PRO A 532 -10.45 -9.29 12.31
CA PRO A 532 -11.27 -10.18 13.12
C PRO A 532 -11.63 -11.48 12.40
N ILE A 533 -10.65 -12.11 11.75
CA ILE A 533 -10.85 -13.30 10.93
C ILE A 533 -10.24 -14.49 11.66
N TRP A 534 -11.07 -15.45 12.02
CA TRP A 534 -10.65 -16.72 12.64
C TRP A 534 -10.73 -17.84 11.62
N VAL A 535 -9.62 -18.56 11.42
CA VAL A 535 -9.51 -19.69 10.49
C VAL A 535 -9.40 -20.98 11.30
N CYS A 536 -10.16 -22.00 10.91
CA CYS A 536 -10.13 -23.31 11.54
C CYS A 536 -8.87 -24.08 11.17
N ASP A 537 -8.17 -24.58 12.18
CA ASP A 537 -6.91 -25.31 12.02
C ASP A 537 -7.10 -26.70 11.35
N LYS A 538 -8.34 -27.21 11.27
CA LYS A 538 -8.67 -28.56 10.74
C LYS A 538 -9.30 -28.55 9.34
N CYS A 539 -10.22 -27.62 9.07
CA CYS A 539 -10.99 -27.60 7.82
C CYS A 539 -10.82 -26.33 6.99
N SER A 540 -9.96 -25.39 7.43
CA SER A 540 -9.68 -24.11 6.75
C SER A 540 -10.90 -23.20 6.54
N ALA A 541 -12.07 -23.55 7.07
CA ALA A 541 -13.21 -22.66 7.12
C ALA A 541 -12.88 -21.46 8.01
N PHE A 542 -13.35 -20.28 7.63
CA PHE A 542 -13.13 -19.07 8.41
C PHE A 542 -14.45 -18.42 8.79
N ASP A 543 -14.39 -17.58 9.82
CA ASP A 543 -15.48 -16.73 10.26
C ASP A 543 -14.94 -15.34 10.62
N VAL A 544 -15.81 -14.35 10.56
CA VAL A 544 -15.51 -12.96 10.92
C VAL A 544 -16.27 -12.59 12.18
N ILE A 545 -15.56 -12.13 13.20
CA ILE A 545 -16.16 -11.70 14.48
C ILE A 545 -16.51 -10.21 14.40
N GLY A 546 -17.76 -9.87 14.71
CA GLY A 546 -18.30 -8.52 14.54
C GLY A 546 -18.22 -7.63 15.78
N SER A 547 -18.02 -8.19 16.98
CA SER A 547 -18.03 -7.42 18.22
C SER A 547 -17.26 -8.08 19.36
N ARG A 548 -16.97 -7.29 20.41
CA ARG A 548 -16.40 -7.79 21.67
C ARG A 548 -17.28 -8.85 22.33
N ASP A 549 -18.60 -8.64 22.34
CA ASP A 549 -19.55 -9.56 22.98
C ASP A 549 -19.66 -10.87 22.19
N GLU A 550 -19.66 -10.81 20.85
CA GLU A 550 -19.57 -12.01 20.02
C GLU A 550 -18.28 -12.79 20.32
N LEU A 551 -17.14 -12.09 20.41
CA LEU A 551 -15.87 -12.72 20.74
C LEU A 551 -15.91 -13.40 22.11
N LYS A 552 -16.44 -12.72 23.14
CA LYS A 552 -16.58 -13.27 24.49
C LYS A 552 -17.40 -14.55 24.51
N ASN A 553 -18.56 -14.51 23.85
CA ASN A 553 -19.50 -15.63 23.85
C ASN A 553 -18.95 -16.85 23.07
N ARG A 554 -18.07 -16.62 22.10
CA ARG A 554 -17.50 -17.68 21.25
C ARG A 554 -16.13 -18.18 21.71
N ALA A 555 -15.48 -17.46 22.62
CA ALA A 555 -14.17 -17.82 23.14
C ALA A 555 -14.25 -19.16 23.89
N ILE A 556 -13.37 -20.09 23.53
CA ILE A 556 -13.18 -21.36 24.23
C ILE A 556 -11.89 -21.40 25.05
N SER A 557 -10.96 -20.49 24.75
CA SER A 557 -9.73 -20.26 25.53
C SER A 557 -9.16 -18.88 25.26
N GLY A 558 -8.27 -18.40 26.14
CA GLY A 558 -7.54 -17.14 26.00
C GLY A 558 -8.29 -15.88 26.45
N TRP A 559 -9.59 -15.96 26.73
CA TRP A 559 -10.39 -14.80 27.15
C TRP A 559 -9.86 -14.14 28.41
N ASP A 560 -9.56 -14.89 29.46
CA ASP A 560 -9.10 -14.35 30.75
C ASP A 560 -7.77 -13.59 30.63
N GLN A 561 -6.94 -13.94 29.64
CA GLN A 561 -5.67 -13.23 29.37
C GLN A 561 -5.87 -11.98 28.49
N PHE A 562 -6.94 -11.97 27.70
CA PHE A 562 -7.32 -10.86 26.84
C PHE A 562 -8.21 -9.82 27.55
N GLU A 563 -9.00 -10.22 28.53
CA GLU A 563 -9.94 -9.32 29.20
C GLU A 563 -9.23 -8.11 29.83
N GLY A 564 -9.75 -6.91 29.56
CA GLY A 564 -9.11 -5.65 29.96
C GLY A 564 -7.94 -5.21 29.07
N LYS A 565 -7.68 -5.91 27.95
CA LYS A 565 -6.76 -5.47 26.89
C LYS A 565 -7.53 -4.98 25.67
N PRO A 566 -6.97 -4.01 24.91
CA PRO A 566 -7.58 -3.57 23.66
C PRO A 566 -7.44 -4.66 22.58
N PRO A 567 -8.28 -4.66 21.53
CA PRO A 567 -8.34 -5.71 20.50
C PRO A 567 -7.20 -5.62 19.47
N HIS A 568 -5.95 -5.59 19.96
CA HIS A 568 -4.74 -5.49 19.16
C HIS A 568 -3.83 -6.69 19.42
N ARG A 569 -2.87 -6.88 18.53
CA ARG A 569 -1.78 -7.83 18.75
C ARG A 569 -0.88 -7.39 19.92
N PRO A 570 -0.28 -8.32 20.65
CA PRO A 570 -0.47 -9.78 20.53
C PRO A 570 -1.65 -10.31 21.37
N TRP A 571 -2.31 -9.46 22.17
CA TRP A 571 -3.28 -9.91 23.18
C TRP A 571 -4.49 -10.65 22.59
N VAL A 572 -5.08 -10.12 21.50
CA VAL A 572 -6.25 -10.75 20.86
C VAL A 572 -5.92 -12.08 20.16
N ASP A 573 -4.64 -12.31 19.82
CA ASP A 573 -4.18 -13.55 19.15
C ASP A 573 -4.29 -14.79 20.08
N LEU A 574 -4.39 -14.55 21.40
CA LEU A 574 -4.58 -15.58 22.43
C LEU A 574 -5.97 -16.19 22.39
N VAL A 575 -6.98 -15.44 21.92
CA VAL A 575 -8.38 -15.87 21.96
C VAL A 575 -8.64 -16.89 20.86
N LYS A 576 -9.04 -18.10 21.25
CA LYS A 576 -9.47 -19.16 20.33
C LYS A 576 -10.97 -19.34 20.38
N VAL A 577 -11.58 -19.66 19.24
CA VAL A 577 -13.01 -19.92 19.12
C VAL A 577 -13.28 -21.30 18.54
N LYS A 578 -14.44 -21.88 18.84
CA LYS A 578 -14.87 -23.13 18.21
C LYS A 578 -15.20 -22.90 16.73
N CYS A 579 -14.77 -23.83 15.85
CA CYS A 579 -15.16 -23.81 14.45
C CYS A 579 -16.68 -23.97 14.30
N THR A 580 -17.26 -23.26 13.35
CA THR A 580 -18.70 -23.34 13.03
C THR A 580 -19.05 -24.51 12.10
N ARG A 581 -18.05 -25.15 11.48
CA ARG A 581 -18.25 -26.23 10.49
C ARG A 581 -17.77 -27.61 10.95
N CYS A 582 -16.86 -27.67 11.92
CA CYS A 582 -16.36 -28.93 12.48
C CYS A 582 -16.09 -28.79 13.98
N ASP A 583 -15.57 -29.85 14.57
CA ASP A 583 -15.14 -29.94 15.98
C ASP A 583 -13.78 -29.26 16.25
N GLY A 584 -13.14 -28.71 15.22
CA GLY A 584 -11.84 -28.06 15.33
C GLY A 584 -11.85 -26.71 16.04
N THR A 585 -10.67 -26.29 16.46
CA THR A 585 -10.41 -24.94 16.98
C THR A 585 -10.12 -23.99 15.83
N SER A 586 -10.51 -22.72 15.99
CA SER A 586 -10.14 -21.65 15.06
C SER A 586 -9.26 -20.62 15.76
N SER A 587 -8.24 -20.18 15.05
CA SER A 587 -7.25 -19.18 15.48
C SER A 587 -7.41 -17.91 14.66
N ARG A 588 -7.21 -16.73 15.27
CA ARG A 588 -7.16 -15.47 14.52
C ARG A 588 -5.97 -15.51 13.55
N ILE A 589 -6.15 -15.00 12.33
CA ILE A 589 -5.03 -14.75 11.42
C ILE A 589 -4.03 -13.77 12.04
N GLY A 590 -2.77 -13.79 11.63
CA GLY A 590 -1.74 -12.87 12.15
C GLY A 590 -1.85 -11.44 11.63
N ASP A 591 -2.67 -11.21 10.61
CA ASP A 591 -2.68 -9.96 9.84
C ASP A 591 -3.35 -8.80 10.60
N VAL A 592 -2.90 -7.60 10.28
CA VAL A 592 -3.56 -6.34 10.68
C VAL A 592 -4.23 -5.68 9.48
N GLY A 593 -5.17 -4.77 9.76
CA GLY A 593 -5.95 -4.07 8.77
C GLY A 593 -5.15 -3.03 8.01
N ASN A 594 -5.54 -2.79 6.77
CA ASN A 594 -5.17 -1.60 6.02
C ASN A 594 -5.63 -0.34 6.80
N PRO A 595 -4.77 0.69 6.95
CA PRO A 595 -5.10 1.91 7.72
C PRO A 595 -6.31 2.70 7.18
N TRP A 596 -6.71 2.49 5.92
CA TRP A 596 -7.93 3.10 5.40
C TRP A 596 -9.20 2.51 6.02
N LEU A 597 -9.12 1.31 6.62
CA LEU A 597 -10.22 0.80 7.45
C LEU A 597 -10.39 1.64 8.72
N ASP A 598 -9.26 2.01 9.34
CA ASP A 598 -9.22 2.81 10.55
C ASP A 598 -9.82 4.20 10.35
N ALA A 599 -9.38 4.88 9.29
CA ALA A 599 -9.85 6.20 8.95
C ALA A 599 -11.23 6.18 8.28
N GLY A 600 -11.62 5.10 7.58
CA GLY A 600 -12.90 5.00 6.89
C GLY A 600 -14.13 4.96 7.80
N ILE A 601 -13.97 4.40 9.01
CA ILE A 601 -15.09 4.16 9.93
C ILE A 601 -15.42 5.38 10.81
N VAL A 602 -14.62 6.44 10.75
CA VAL A 602 -14.72 7.60 11.66
C VAL A 602 -16.10 8.30 11.69
N PRO A 603 -16.92 8.34 10.62
CA PRO A 603 -18.29 8.88 10.72
C PRO A 603 -19.21 8.09 11.66
N TYR A 604 -18.79 6.90 12.08
CA TYR A 604 -19.53 5.98 12.91
C TYR A 604 -18.91 5.92 14.32
N SER A 605 -17.62 5.60 14.40
CA SER A 605 -16.92 5.39 15.68
C SER A 605 -16.83 6.64 16.55
N THR A 606 -16.78 7.82 15.94
CA THR A 606 -16.59 9.08 16.69
C THR A 606 -17.91 9.72 17.16
N MET A 607 -19.04 9.33 16.56
CA MET A 607 -20.37 9.90 16.80
C MET A 607 -21.26 8.99 17.67
N GLY A 608 -20.67 7.98 18.31
CA GLY A 608 -21.38 7.10 19.25
C GLY A 608 -22.29 6.07 18.57
N TYR A 609 -22.00 5.67 17.32
CA TYR A 609 -22.84 4.74 16.54
C TYR A 609 -23.24 3.46 17.29
N ARG A 610 -22.33 2.84 18.08
CA ARG A 610 -22.68 1.62 18.84
C ARG A 610 -23.34 1.89 20.18
N LYS A 611 -23.06 3.04 20.81
CA LYS A 611 -23.48 3.38 22.18
C LYS A 611 -24.80 4.15 22.22
N ASN A 612 -25.00 5.08 21.28
CA ASN A 612 -26.18 5.95 21.20
C ASN A 612 -26.51 6.29 19.74
N ARG A 613 -27.44 5.52 19.17
CA ARG A 613 -27.92 5.70 17.79
C ARG A 613 -28.59 7.04 17.53
N ALA A 614 -29.33 7.58 18.51
CA ALA A 614 -30.02 8.84 18.36
C ALA A 614 -29.04 10.03 18.29
N GLU A 615 -27.97 9.98 19.08
CA GLU A 615 -26.90 10.98 18.99
C GLU A 615 -26.15 10.87 17.66
N TRP A 616 -25.87 9.65 17.18
CA TRP A 616 -25.28 9.47 15.85
C TRP A 616 -26.16 10.07 14.75
N GLU A 617 -27.46 9.79 14.75
CA GLU A 617 -28.42 10.30 13.75
C GLU A 617 -28.52 11.85 13.77
N LYS A 618 -28.30 12.47 14.93
CA LYS A 618 -28.29 13.93 15.05
C LYS A 618 -27.14 14.59 14.27
N TRP A 619 -25.98 13.94 14.23
CA TRP A 619 -24.76 14.48 13.62
C TRP A 619 -24.41 13.87 12.25
N PHE A 620 -25.07 12.77 11.89
CA PHE A 620 -24.88 12.08 10.63
C PHE A 620 -26.05 12.36 9.67
N PRO A 621 -25.81 12.67 8.38
CA PRO A 621 -24.50 12.85 7.75
C PRO A 621 -23.86 14.19 8.14
N ALA A 622 -22.53 14.25 8.11
CA ALA A 622 -21.83 15.52 8.31
C ALA A 622 -22.21 16.53 7.22
N ASP A 623 -22.31 17.80 7.58
CA ASP A 623 -22.57 18.86 6.60
C ASP A 623 -21.34 19.13 5.73
N PHE A 624 -20.14 18.99 6.29
CA PHE A 624 -18.90 19.37 5.62
C PHE A 624 -17.69 18.50 6.01
N ILE A 625 -16.84 18.25 5.02
CA ILE A 625 -15.51 17.66 5.15
C ILE A 625 -14.53 18.42 4.23
N THR A 626 -13.28 18.56 4.63
CA THR A 626 -12.24 19.17 3.80
C THR A 626 -10.89 18.49 4.02
N GLU A 627 -10.22 18.13 2.92
CA GLU A 627 -8.86 17.58 2.91
C GLU A 627 -8.17 17.85 1.57
N CYS A 628 -6.87 17.56 1.51
CA CYS A 628 -6.12 17.51 0.26
C CYS A 628 -6.76 16.48 -0.69
N PHE A 629 -7.19 16.91 -1.88
CA PHE A 629 -7.87 16.01 -2.83
C PHE A 629 -6.92 15.01 -3.50
N PRO A 630 -5.75 15.44 -4.04
CA PRO A 630 -4.77 14.50 -4.57
C PRO A 630 -4.42 13.39 -3.58
N GLY A 631 -4.57 12.13 -4.00
CA GLY A 631 -4.33 10.95 -3.19
C GLY A 631 -5.53 10.50 -2.34
N GLN A 632 -6.32 11.39 -1.76
CA GLN A 632 -7.40 11.00 -0.83
C GLN A 632 -8.60 10.34 -1.51
N PHE A 633 -8.92 10.69 -2.75
CA PHE A 633 -10.01 10.06 -3.53
C PHE A 633 -9.75 8.57 -3.85
N ARG A 634 -8.50 8.13 -3.81
CA ARG A 634 -8.12 6.71 -4.00
C ARG A 634 -7.92 5.97 -2.68
N ASN A 635 -8.05 6.68 -1.56
CA ASN A 635 -7.67 6.24 -0.23
C ASN A 635 -8.84 6.49 0.73
N TRP A 636 -8.81 7.60 1.47
CA TRP A 636 -9.74 7.86 2.57
C TRP A 636 -11.17 8.15 2.13
N PHE A 637 -11.39 8.95 1.09
CA PHE A 637 -12.75 9.32 0.66
C PHE A 637 -13.52 8.09 0.17
N TYR A 638 -12.88 7.30 -0.69
CA TYR A 638 -13.39 6.00 -1.12
C TYR A 638 -13.72 5.10 0.09
N ALA A 639 -12.82 4.97 1.06
CA ALA A 639 -13.03 4.11 2.23
C ALA A 639 -14.24 4.58 3.07
N ILE A 640 -14.37 5.88 3.32
CA ILE A 640 -15.52 6.45 4.02
C ILE A 640 -16.83 6.20 3.25
N LEU A 641 -16.84 6.44 1.94
CA LEU A 641 -18.02 6.27 1.09
C LEU A 641 -18.46 4.79 1.05
N ALA A 642 -17.50 3.87 0.87
CA ALA A 642 -17.74 2.44 0.90
C ALA A 642 -18.30 1.99 2.25
N MET A 643 -17.62 2.33 3.35
CA MET A 643 -18.08 1.96 4.69
C MET A 643 -19.45 2.53 5.01
N SER A 644 -19.71 3.79 4.64
CA SER A 644 -21.02 4.39 4.87
C SER A 644 -22.12 3.72 4.06
N THR A 645 -21.83 3.33 2.82
CA THR A 645 -22.76 2.58 1.96
C THR A 645 -23.11 1.23 2.61
N MET A 646 -22.12 0.47 3.08
CA MET A 646 -22.37 -0.81 3.77
C MET A 646 -23.08 -0.63 5.12
N MET A 647 -22.76 0.43 5.86
CA MET A 647 -23.23 0.60 7.22
C MET A 647 -24.62 1.23 7.32
N ALA A 648 -24.93 2.22 6.47
CA ALA A 648 -26.19 2.97 6.50
C ALA A 648 -26.82 3.24 5.12
N ASN A 649 -26.16 2.85 4.01
CA ASN A 649 -26.63 3.08 2.64
C ASN A 649 -26.99 4.55 2.32
N ARG A 650 -26.16 5.50 2.79
CA ARG A 650 -26.32 6.94 2.54
C ARG A 650 -24.98 7.67 2.66
N PRO A 651 -24.86 8.91 2.13
CA PRO A 651 -23.63 9.67 2.20
C PRO A 651 -23.17 9.91 3.64
N PRO A 652 -21.87 9.82 3.94
CA PRO A 652 -21.32 10.16 5.26
C PRO A 652 -21.17 11.67 5.48
N PHE A 653 -21.15 12.43 4.39
CA PHE A 653 -21.09 13.88 4.38
C PHE A 653 -21.87 14.44 3.18
N LYS A 654 -22.33 15.69 3.29
CA LYS A 654 -23.08 16.38 2.23
C LYS A 654 -22.17 17.10 1.24
N VAL A 655 -21.14 17.77 1.76
CA VAL A 655 -20.21 18.59 0.96
C VAL A 655 -18.76 18.20 1.28
N LEU A 656 -17.98 17.95 0.22
CA LEU A 656 -16.54 17.74 0.30
C LEU A 656 -15.82 18.89 -0.40
N LEU A 657 -14.98 19.62 0.33
CA LEU A 657 -14.04 20.59 -0.23
C LEU A 657 -12.65 19.97 -0.36
N GLY A 658 -12.23 19.76 -1.61
CA GLY A 658 -10.90 19.28 -1.94
C GLY A 658 -9.94 20.45 -2.21
N HIS A 659 -8.74 20.40 -1.63
CA HIS A 659 -7.67 21.36 -1.93
C HIS A 659 -6.42 20.71 -2.53
N GLY A 660 -5.56 21.53 -3.17
CA GLY A 660 -4.30 21.11 -3.78
C GLY A 660 -3.19 20.77 -2.78
N LEU A 661 -2.01 20.50 -3.32
CA LEU A 661 -0.79 20.21 -2.54
C LEU A 661 -0.05 21.51 -2.18
N VAL A 662 0.68 21.48 -1.08
CA VAL A 662 1.69 22.51 -0.80
C VAL A 662 3.01 22.15 -1.48
N ARG A 663 3.58 23.11 -2.18
CA ARG A 663 4.91 23.10 -2.80
C ARG A 663 5.80 24.13 -2.13
N ASP A 664 7.11 24.03 -2.28
CA ASP A 664 8.01 25.09 -1.84
C ASP A 664 7.84 26.38 -2.66
N GLU A 665 8.62 27.42 -2.34
CA GLU A 665 8.54 28.72 -3.02
C GLU A 665 8.86 28.65 -4.52
N HIS A 666 9.58 27.62 -4.97
CA HIS A 666 9.93 27.38 -6.37
C HIS A 666 8.94 26.46 -7.09
N GLY A 667 7.94 25.92 -6.39
CA GLY A 667 6.96 24.99 -6.94
C GLY A 667 7.39 23.53 -6.90
N GLU A 668 8.51 23.20 -6.22
CA GLU A 668 8.95 21.81 -6.06
C GLU A 668 8.21 21.11 -4.92
N GLU A 669 8.22 19.78 -4.97
CA GLU A 669 7.74 18.96 -3.87
C GLU A 669 8.63 19.11 -2.62
N MET A 670 8.01 19.29 -1.46
CA MET A 670 8.71 19.38 -0.19
C MET A 670 9.14 18.01 0.32
N HIS A 671 10.45 17.80 0.45
CA HIS A 671 11.05 16.56 0.93
C HIS A 671 12.12 16.83 1.98
N LYS A 672 12.09 16.09 3.11
CA LYS A 672 13.13 16.22 4.16
C LYS A 672 14.54 15.99 3.61
N SER A 673 14.71 15.05 2.67
CA SER A 673 16.00 14.75 2.04
C SER A 673 16.52 15.85 1.11
N LYS A 674 15.63 16.69 0.57
CA LYS A 674 16.00 17.87 -0.23
C LYS A 674 16.28 19.10 0.64
N GLY A 675 15.93 19.06 1.92
CA GLY A 675 16.08 20.18 2.84
C GLY A 675 15.08 21.33 2.62
N ASN A 676 14.07 21.14 1.75
CA ASN A 676 13.05 22.15 1.43
C ASN A 676 11.70 21.93 2.17
N ALA A 677 11.63 20.96 3.08
CA ALA A 677 10.46 20.75 3.93
C ALA A 677 10.44 21.72 5.11
N ILE A 678 9.31 22.42 5.30
CA ILE A 678 9.17 23.45 6.34
C ILE A 678 8.28 22.93 7.49
N ASP A 679 8.82 22.95 8.72
CA ASP A 679 8.06 22.65 9.93
C ASP A 679 7.08 23.78 10.27
N PHE A 680 5.88 23.44 10.76
CA PHE A 680 4.87 24.43 11.06
C PHE A 680 5.28 25.43 12.16
N ASN A 681 5.95 24.98 13.22
CA ASN A 681 6.35 25.88 14.30
C ASN A 681 7.43 26.86 13.84
N GLU A 682 8.34 26.43 12.96
CA GLU A 682 9.31 27.30 12.32
C GLU A 682 8.60 28.41 11.52
N ALA A 683 7.66 28.03 10.65
CA ALA A 683 6.89 28.99 9.88
C ALA A 683 6.11 29.96 10.80
N ALA A 684 5.35 29.43 11.76
CA ALA A 684 4.57 30.24 12.69
C ALA A 684 5.42 31.16 13.59
N ALA A 685 6.66 30.77 13.90
CA ALA A 685 7.59 31.62 14.64
C ALA A 685 8.17 32.75 13.77
N LYS A 686 8.36 32.50 12.47
CA LYS A 686 8.99 33.45 11.56
C LYS A 686 8.03 34.45 10.92
N MET A 687 6.82 34.02 10.55
CA MET A 687 5.86 34.87 9.84
C MET A 687 4.51 35.06 10.56
N GLY A 688 4.22 34.24 11.57
CA GLY A 688 2.92 34.23 12.25
C GLY A 688 1.95 33.22 11.62
N ALA A 689 1.08 32.66 12.47
CA ALA A 689 0.03 31.74 12.05
C ALA A 689 -1.03 32.41 11.17
N ASP A 690 -1.37 33.67 11.42
CA ASP A 690 -2.37 34.38 10.61
C ASP A 690 -1.88 34.62 9.18
N VAL A 691 -0.59 34.88 8.98
CA VAL A 691 0.00 34.99 7.63
C VAL A 691 -0.05 33.64 6.92
N CYS A 692 0.33 32.54 7.59
CA CYS A 692 0.16 31.19 7.04
C CYS A 692 -1.29 30.93 6.61
N ARG A 693 -2.24 31.21 7.50
CA ARG A 693 -3.69 31.02 7.25
C ARG A 693 -4.17 31.88 6.09
N TRP A 694 -3.71 33.11 6.00
CA TRP A 694 -4.05 34.04 4.93
C TRP A 694 -3.61 33.51 3.57
N LEU A 695 -2.39 32.98 3.45
CA LEU A 695 -1.89 32.35 2.23
C LEU A 695 -2.78 31.18 1.79
N TYR A 696 -3.21 30.33 2.72
CA TYR A 696 -4.12 29.21 2.43
C TYR A 696 -5.51 29.66 2.00
N CYS A 697 -6.09 30.66 2.67
CA CYS A 697 -7.44 31.14 2.41
C CYS A 697 -7.57 31.99 1.14
N ARG A 698 -6.52 32.73 0.75
CA ARG A 698 -6.52 33.53 -0.49
C ARG A 698 -6.25 32.71 -1.74
N ASN A 699 -5.67 31.52 -1.59
CA ASN A 699 -5.29 30.67 -2.70
C ASN A 699 -6.51 29.94 -3.29
N ASN A 700 -6.51 29.75 -4.60
CA ASN A 700 -7.51 28.90 -5.24
C ASN A 700 -7.31 27.45 -4.78
N PRO A 701 -8.27 26.82 -4.08
CA PRO A 701 -8.09 25.45 -3.57
C PRO A 701 -7.88 24.42 -4.68
N ALA A 702 -8.30 24.69 -5.92
CA ALA A 702 -8.07 23.80 -7.05
C ALA A 702 -6.60 23.74 -7.52
N GLN A 703 -5.75 24.66 -7.07
CA GLN A 703 -4.35 24.77 -7.49
C GLN A 703 -3.41 24.42 -6.35
N ASN A 704 -2.22 23.92 -6.68
CA ASN A 704 -1.16 23.77 -5.69
C ASN A 704 -0.74 25.15 -5.16
N LEU A 705 -0.40 25.21 -3.88
CA LEU A 705 0.06 26.43 -3.23
C LEU A 705 1.58 26.39 -3.07
N ASN A 706 2.28 27.41 -3.56
CA ASN A 706 3.69 27.61 -3.24
C ASN A 706 3.80 28.28 -1.88
N PHE A 707 4.55 27.67 -0.97
CA PHE A 707 4.76 28.16 0.39
C PHE A 707 6.24 28.43 0.63
N GLY A 708 6.55 29.63 1.07
CA GLY A 708 7.88 30.01 1.53
C GLY A 708 7.91 31.46 1.97
N TYR A 709 9.04 31.88 2.55
CA TYR A 709 9.15 33.15 3.23
C TYR A 709 9.20 34.37 2.29
N THR A 710 9.53 34.17 1.02
CA THR A 710 9.56 35.23 0.01
C THR A 710 8.23 35.42 -0.73
N VAL A 711 7.38 34.39 -0.71
CA VAL A 711 6.03 34.37 -1.28
C VAL A 711 4.99 34.93 -0.29
N ALA A 712 5.35 34.93 1.00
CA ALA A 712 4.53 35.26 2.14
C ALA A 712 4.07 36.72 2.24
#